data_AF-A0A257MKF1-F1
#
_entry.id   AF-A0A257MKF1-F1
#
_cell.length_a   1.000
_cell.length_b   1.000
_cell.length_c   1.000
_cell.angle_alpha   90.00
_cell.angle_beta   90.00
_cell.angle_gamma   90.00
#
_symmetry.space_group_name_H-M   'P 1'
#
loop_
_entity.id
_entity.type
_entity.pdbx_description
1 polymer ?
#
loop_
_entity_poly.entity_id
_entity_poly.type
_entity_poly.pdbx_seq_one_letter_code
_entity_poly.pdbx_strand_id
1 'polypeptide(L)'
;MSFIIDPPLLLLCGLAIYFLGQRLDWSRHAKIVVGMAVVLIFVVFSFFLYADIIDCAFPYFSEQSGSEFMFHSDITKIYKPMVPKIIVLFLFLLYPIWILAGYSIPMLLKKRSQVSGEEFSYSQVKSRRSAGRKSIDQINEGSDVAEPDAVSGDSGLQEEGIASDSDNSSSYSVKRGEDTRKCVFDAINDLGGIGRFVKKNDNVLVKVNICGGVPDKKGTFTSIEVADALADLILSAGGKPTFADADMIWVKFWPAAKDAGYVDWAKNKGVDLVNLSETEIVNFNFGSDSALGIEKVSKKLIDADVIISVPAMKTHLLTGVTLAMKNMYGTFPDIDKAKFHKKGIEETILEVNSAFTPNLVVIDGSVGGEAVGPLSATPVNFQTIIASDDVVLADSIACKLMGYDAMEIVHIKMAQERGLGTASADNNIKSHSYLPPGEKDGKWERPDSRIKDFYEWGVELILMFPGWSTLFNMGADFLLYDTARLPVLRYLVPPLLQMLHDFFDSNLKGIKSTTGDITRRVINVCLIGLVALGCAIGYYQDGYIWRSSLLFELSFLLAIAVAALASARMKTIHTIMLLAISSLVCYVVESTNIQAGLLKYIQDGGRSEVTLFTISGWIVMMVVILQLSDFLAAWLDRLQIFKDMDSWRLLPFLVAVVLFILFASWEGYLAVDNIHVWGMYAIMAALGLFYFWKHPLEWNASLVAVSVAVGGYMELLGWRAGFWNYTPYHETLPVFFALTWALNSMAVHGLAYVLRVDLGDRERRHLLPEIQEKAVREAVPSQKRSDPHSGG
;
A
#
# COMPACT_ATOMS: atom_id res chain seq x y z
N MET A 1 -30.94 6.59 -20.59
CA MET A 1 -30.63 7.24 -19.29
C MET A 1 -29.14 7.23 -18.97
N SER A 2 -28.49 6.07 -18.96
CA SER A 2 -27.14 5.89 -18.37
C SER A 2 -25.99 6.60 -19.08
N PHE A 3 -26.14 6.99 -20.35
CA PHE A 3 -25.06 7.63 -21.13
C PHE A 3 -25.25 9.13 -21.31
N ILE A 4 -26.49 9.61 -21.38
CA ILE A 4 -26.80 10.98 -21.82
C ILE A 4 -27.44 11.80 -20.70
N ILE A 5 -28.33 11.21 -19.90
CA ILE A 5 -29.16 11.94 -18.94
C ILE A 5 -28.58 11.87 -17.52
N ASP A 6 -28.23 10.68 -17.06
CA ASP A 6 -27.79 10.48 -15.67
C ASP A 6 -26.46 11.18 -15.37
N PRO A 7 -25.41 11.15 -16.24
CA PRO A 7 -24.15 11.84 -15.97
C PRO A 7 -24.29 13.36 -15.71
N PRO A 8 -24.92 14.17 -16.58
CA PRO A 8 -25.09 15.60 -16.31
C PRO A 8 -26.02 15.86 -15.12
N LEU A 9 -27.05 15.04 -14.91
CA LEU A 9 -27.98 15.22 -13.78
C LEU A 9 -27.29 14.95 -12.44
N LEU A 10 -26.51 13.86 -12.33
CA LEU A 10 -25.70 13.56 -11.16
C LEU A 10 -24.66 14.65 -10.90
N LEU A 11 -24.05 15.20 -11.94
CA LEU A 11 -23.13 16.34 -11.83
C LEU A 11 -23.85 17.59 -11.28
N LEU A 12 -25.05 17.90 -11.76
CA LEU A 12 -25.89 18.99 -11.22
C LEU A 12 -26.31 18.74 -9.77
N CYS A 13 -26.66 17.49 -9.41
CA CYS A 13 -26.95 17.12 -8.03
C CYS A 13 -25.72 17.34 -7.13
N GLY A 14 -24.52 17.00 -7.59
CA GLY A 14 -23.28 17.26 -6.87
C GLY A 14 -23.04 18.75 -6.62
N LEU A 15 -23.27 19.59 -7.64
CA LEU A 15 -23.22 21.05 -7.52
C LEU A 15 -24.25 21.57 -6.51
N ALA A 16 -25.49 21.09 -6.59
CA ALA A 16 -26.55 21.48 -5.66
C ALA A 16 -26.22 21.11 -4.21
N ILE A 17 -25.71 19.90 -3.97
CA ILE A 17 -25.27 19.44 -2.64
C ILE A 17 -24.17 20.36 -2.08
N TYR A 18 -23.22 20.78 -2.92
CA TYR A 18 -22.18 21.72 -2.51
C TYR A 18 -22.77 23.07 -2.07
N PHE A 19 -23.57 23.72 -2.92
CA PHE A 19 -24.10 25.07 -2.65
C PHE A 19 -25.18 25.09 -1.56
N LEU A 20 -26.15 24.16 -1.58
CA LEU A 20 -27.16 24.05 -0.51
C LEU A 20 -26.50 23.67 0.80
N GLY A 21 -25.53 22.75 0.77
CA GLY A 21 -24.83 22.32 1.96
C GLY A 21 -23.94 23.41 2.57
N GLN A 22 -23.54 24.44 1.80
CA GLN A 22 -22.93 25.65 2.35
C GLN A 22 -23.97 26.61 2.92
N ARG A 23 -25.07 26.84 2.19
CA ARG A 23 -26.13 27.77 2.61
C ARG A 23 -26.86 27.33 3.88
N LEU A 24 -27.00 26.02 4.09
CA LEU A 24 -27.72 25.42 5.20
C LEU A 24 -26.79 24.85 6.29
N ASP A 25 -25.49 25.16 6.21
CA ASP A 25 -24.45 24.69 7.14
C ASP A 25 -24.49 23.16 7.39
N TRP A 26 -24.67 22.38 6.32
CA TRP A 26 -24.71 20.94 6.42
C TRP A 26 -23.35 20.38 6.81
N SER A 27 -23.36 19.47 7.79
CA SER A 27 -22.18 18.67 8.13
C SER A 27 -21.71 17.87 6.91
N ARG A 28 -20.41 17.57 6.88
CA ARG A 28 -19.83 16.75 5.80
C ARG A 28 -20.50 15.37 5.71
N HIS A 29 -20.80 14.77 6.85
CA HIS A 29 -21.55 13.51 6.92
C HIS A 29 -22.91 13.64 6.27
N ALA A 30 -23.66 14.71 6.54
CA ALA A 30 -24.94 14.95 5.88
C ALA A 30 -24.78 15.08 4.35
N LYS A 31 -23.79 15.84 3.87
CA LYS A 31 -23.49 15.97 2.42
C LYS A 31 -23.17 14.62 1.77
N ILE A 32 -22.36 13.80 2.44
CA ILE A 32 -21.98 12.45 1.97
C ILE A 32 -23.19 11.51 1.98
N VAL A 33 -23.97 11.49 3.06
CA VAL A 33 -25.17 10.64 3.19
C VAL A 33 -26.20 11.02 2.14
N VAL A 34 -26.45 12.31 1.92
CA VAL A 34 -27.35 12.80 0.88
C VAL A 34 -26.80 12.44 -0.51
N GLY A 35 -25.51 12.64 -0.77
CA GLY A 35 -24.88 12.25 -2.03
C GLY A 35 -24.98 10.74 -2.31
N MET A 36 -24.70 9.90 -1.30
CA MET A 36 -24.87 8.45 -1.40
C MET A 36 -26.33 8.05 -1.60
N ALA A 37 -27.27 8.70 -0.91
CA ALA A 37 -28.70 8.46 -1.10
C ALA A 37 -29.14 8.80 -2.53
N VAL A 38 -28.68 9.93 -3.09
CA VAL A 38 -28.94 10.31 -4.48
C VAL A 38 -28.37 9.26 -5.43
N VAL A 39 -27.09 8.88 -5.28
CA VAL A 39 -26.49 7.84 -6.12
C VAL A 39 -27.26 6.53 -6.02
N LEU A 40 -27.64 6.10 -4.82
CA LEU A 40 -28.40 4.87 -4.60
C LEU A 40 -29.76 4.92 -5.30
N ILE A 41 -30.47 6.06 -5.24
CA ILE A 41 -31.73 6.25 -5.97
C ILE A 41 -31.51 6.08 -7.47
N PHE A 42 -30.47 6.71 -8.03
CA PHE A 42 -30.13 6.55 -9.45
C PHE A 42 -29.77 5.11 -9.80
N VAL A 43 -28.94 4.44 -9.01
CA VAL A 43 -28.54 3.05 -9.26
C VAL A 43 -29.75 2.10 -9.18
N VAL A 44 -30.61 2.25 -8.17
CA VAL A 44 -31.81 1.42 -8.02
C VAL A 44 -32.79 1.65 -9.16
N PHE A 45 -33.04 2.90 -9.53
CA PHE A 45 -33.96 3.23 -10.62
C PHE A 45 -33.42 2.75 -11.97
N SER A 46 -32.13 2.99 -12.25
CA SER A 46 -31.48 2.51 -13.47
C SER A 46 -31.38 1.00 -13.52
N PHE A 47 -31.24 0.31 -12.37
CA PHE A 47 -31.35 -1.14 -12.30
C PHE A 47 -32.76 -1.63 -12.64
N PHE A 48 -33.82 -1.00 -12.11
CA PHE A 48 -35.20 -1.38 -12.44
C PHE A 48 -35.53 -1.14 -13.92
N LEU A 49 -35.04 -0.05 -14.50
CA LEU A 49 -35.14 0.20 -15.94
C LEU A 49 -34.37 -0.87 -16.73
N TYR A 50 -33.10 -1.13 -16.40
CA TYR A 50 -32.30 -2.17 -17.08
C TYR A 50 -32.95 -3.56 -17.00
N ALA A 51 -33.53 -3.89 -15.84
CA ALA A 51 -34.19 -5.17 -15.60
C ALA A 51 -35.56 -5.28 -16.28
N ASP A 52 -36.05 -4.21 -16.93
CA ASP A 52 -37.40 -4.09 -17.47
C ASP A 52 -38.49 -4.39 -16.42
N ILE A 53 -38.22 -4.03 -15.15
CA ILE A 53 -39.19 -4.15 -14.04
C ILE A 53 -40.18 -2.99 -14.08
N ILE A 54 -39.73 -1.83 -14.56
CA ILE A 54 -40.54 -0.63 -14.78
C ILE A 54 -40.34 -0.16 -16.22
N ASP A 55 -41.43 0.25 -16.86
CA ASP A 55 -41.39 0.89 -18.17
C ASP A 55 -41.03 2.38 -18.07
N CYS A 56 -40.62 2.97 -19.20
CA CYS A 56 -40.35 4.39 -19.24
C CYS A 56 -41.65 5.20 -19.10
N ALA A 57 -41.82 5.91 -17.98
CA ALA A 57 -42.98 6.77 -17.74
C ALA A 57 -42.74 8.24 -18.13
N PHE A 58 -41.77 8.53 -19.01
CA PHE A 58 -41.52 9.90 -19.48
C PHE A 58 -42.44 10.27 -20.66
N PRO A 59 -43.04 11.47 -20.68
CA PRO A 59 -44.06 11.86 -21.67
C PRO A 59 -43.66 11.74 -23.15
N TYR A 60 -42.35 11.74 -23.44
CA TYR A 60 -41.80 11.66 -24.80
C TYR A 60 -41.22 10.29 -25.17
N PHE A 61 -41.11 9.37 -24.21
CA PHE A 61 -40.48 8.05 -24.37
C PHE A 61 -41.37 6.90 -23.88
N SER A 62 -42.67 7.15 -23.70
CA SER A 62 -43.61 6.25 -23.02
C SER A 62 -43.91 4.94 -23.74
N GLU A 63 -43.39 4.77 -24.96
CA GLU A 63 -43.55 3.55 -25.77
C GLU A 63 -42.32 2.62 -25.72
N GLN A 64 -41.24 3.03 -25.05
CA GLN A 64 -40.01 2.23 -24.94
C GLN A 64 -40.01 1.37 -23.67
N SER A 65 -39.49 0.14 -23.78
CA SER A 65 -39.17 -0.67 -22.60
C SER A 65 -38.10 0.02 -21.74
N GLY A 66 -38.06 -0.33 -20.44
CA GLY A 66 -37.12 0.29 -19.50
C GLY A 66 -35.66 0.25 -19.98
N SER A 67 -35.23 -0.88 -20.55
CA SER A 67 -33.87 -1.06 -21.03
C SER A 67 -33.59 -0.35 -22.36
N GLU A 68 -34.56 -0.27 -23.27
CA GLU A 68 -34.43 0.52 -24.51
C GLU A 68 -34.25 2.01 -24.21
N PHE A 69 -35.03 2.52 -23.26
CA PHE A 69 -34.88 3.88 -22.77
C PHE A 69 -33.54 4.09 -22.06
N MET A 70 -33.05 3.08 -21.32
CA MET A 70 -31.77 3.16 -20.64
C MET A 70 -30.61 3.31 -21.64
N PHE A 71 -30.62 2.53 -22.72
CA PHE A 71 -29.60 2.56 -23.78
C PHE A 71 -29.82 3.62 -24.84
N HIS A 72 -30.96 4.33 -24.82
CA HIS A 72 -31.39 5.23 -25.89
C HIS A 72 -31.38 4.52 -27.25
N SER A 73 -31.97 3.33 -27.32
CA SER A 73 -31.88 2.43 -28.48
C SER A 73 -32.41 3.04 -29.77
N ASP A 74 -33.33 3.99 -29.67
CA ASP A 74 -33.81 4.83 -30.77
C ASP A 74 -32.70 5.64 -31.44
N ILE A 75 -31.75 6.17 -30.65
CA ILE A 75 -30.63 7.01 -31.09
C ILE A 75 -29.36 6.17 -31.29
N THR A 76 -28.99 5.38 -30.30
CA THR A 76 -27.71 4.64 -30.28
C THR A 76 -27.76 3.36 -31.09
N LYS A 77 -28.96 2.84 -31.38
CA LYS A 77 -29.19 1.51 -31.97
C LYS A 77 -28.59 0.37 -31.15
N ILE A 78 -28.29 0.61 -29.86
CA ILE A 78 -27.79 -0.39 -28.92
C ILE A 78 -28.97 -0.92 -28.13
N TYR A 79 -29.16 -2.24 -28.13
CA TYR A 79 -30.23 -2.91 -27.40
C TYR A 79 -29.67 -3.73 -26.24
N LYS A 80 -30.48 -4.04 -25.23
CA LYS A 80 -30.06 -4.80 -24.03
C LYS A 80 -29.28 -6.10 -24.32
N PRO A 81 -29.66 -6.94 -25.30
CA PRO A 81 -28.89 -8.15 -25.64
C PRO A 81 -27.50 -7.84 -26.23
N MET A 82 -27.29 -6.62 -26.74
CA MET A 82 -26.03 -6.15 -27.33
C MET A 82 -25.08 -5.53 -26.30
N VAL A 83 -25.40 -5.56 -25.00
CA VAL A 83 -24.51 -5.03 -23.97
C VAL A 83 -24.19 -6.09 -22.91
N PRO A 84 -22.90 -6.46 -22.75
CA PRO A 84 -22.48 -7.41 -21.71
C PRO A 84 -22.77 -6.86 -20.31
N LYS A 85 -23.12 -7.74 -19.37
CA LYS A 85 -23.51 -7.35 -18.00
C LYS A 85 -22.40 -6.60 -17.26
N ILE A 86 -21.13 -6.96 -17.45
CA ILE A 86 -20.00 -6.25 -16.84
C ILE A 86 -19.88 -4.80 -17.32
N ILE A 87 -20.24 -4.52 -18.58
CA ILE A 87 -20.28 -3.14 -19.08
C ILE A 87 -21.40 -2.37 -18.38
N VAL A 88 -22.57 -2.99 -18.19
CA VAL A 88 -23.68 -2.36 -17.45
C VAL A 88 -23.30 -2.05 -16.00
N LEU A 89 -22.65 -3.00 -15.32
CA LEU A 89 -22.14 -2.78 -13.96
C LEU A 89 -21.13 -1.63 -13.93
N PHE A 90 -20.19 -1.61 -14.89
CA PHE A 90 -19.20 -0.55 -15.00
C PHE A 90 -19.87 0.83 -15.16
N LEU A 91 -20.92 0.94 -15.98
CA LEU A 91 -21.66 2.19 -16.15
C LEU A 91 -22.32 2.66 -14.85
N PHE A 92 -22.89 1.76 -14.06
CA PHE A 92 -23.45 2.12 -12.75
C PHE A 92 -22.37 2.54 -11.76
N LEU A 93 -21.18 1.92 -11.81
CA LEU A 93 -20.03 2.32 -10.98
C LEU A 93 -19.49 3.72 -11.33
N LEU A 94 -19.84 4.29 -12.49
CA LEU A 94 -19.50 5.67 -12.83
C LEU A 94 -20.41 6.70 -12.15
N TYR A 95 -21.59 6.33 -11.64
CA TYR A 95 -22.55 7.28 -11.06
C TYR A 95 -21.99 8.04 -9.84
N PRO A 96 -21.32 7.38 -8.87
CA PRO A 96 -20.59 8.08 -7.81
C PRO A 96 -19.57 9.10 -8.33
N ILE A 97 -18.90 8.80 -9.45
CA ILE A 97 -17.86 9.67 -10.01
C ILE A 97 -18.48 10.99 -10.51
N TRP A 98 -19.63 10.93 -11.19
CA TRP A 98 -20.31 12.12 -11.71
C TRP A 98 -20.80 13.06 -10.61
N ILE A 99 -21.40 12.53 -9.54
CA ILE A 99 -21.84 13.36 -8.41
C ILE A 99 -20.65 13.94 -7.64
N LEU A 100 -19.56 13.17 -7.49
CA LEU A 100 -18.33 13.64 -6.87
C LEU A 100 -17.67 14.71 -7.71
N ALA A 101 -17.67 14.58 -9.04
CA ALA A 101 -17.17 15.60 -9.95
C ALA A 101 -17.97 16.90 -9.78
N GLY A 102 -19.30 16.82 -9.79
CA GLY A 102 -20.18 17.97 -9.54
C GLY A 102 -19.91 18.67 -8.21
N TYR A 103 -19.73 17.90 -7.13
CA TYR A 103 -19.38 18.44 -5.81
C TYR A 103 -17.97 19.04 -5.76
N SER A 104 -17.01 18.43 -6.46
CA SER A 104 -15.58 18.80 -6.39
C SER A 104 -15.22 19.98 -7.28
N ILE A 105 -15.93 20.20 -8.40
CA ILE A 105 -15.64 21.31 -9.33
C ILE A 105 -15.64 22.68 -8.61
N PRO A 106 -16.68 23.08 -7.86
CA PRO A 106 -16.66 24.34 -7.11
C PRO A 106 -15.55 24.42 -6.06
N MET A 107 -15.25 23.28 -5.41
CA MET A 107 -14.19 23.18 -4.42
C MET A 107 -12.81 23.42 -5.05
N LEU A 108 -12.56 22.82 -6.22
CA LEU A 108 -11.32 23.01 -6.98
C LEU A 108 -11.18 24.44 -7.51
N LEU A 109 -12.28 25.04 -7.98
CA LEU A 109 -12.27 26.44 -8.42
C LEU A 109 -11.93 27.40 -7.27
N LYS A 110 -12.46 27.16 -6.07
CA LYS A 110 -12.10 27.92 -4.85
C LYS A 110 -10.65 27.70 -4.44
N LYS A 111 -10.14 26.46 -4.53
CA LYS A 111 -8.74 26.16 -4.21
C LYS A 111 -7.77 26.83 -5.19
N ARG A 112 -8.14 26.92 -6.47
CA ARG A 112 -7.33 27.58 -7.52
C ARG A 112 -7.24 29.09 -7.32
N SER A 113 -8.24 29.73 -6.70
CA SER A 113 -8.20 31.16 -6.34
C SER A 113 -7.39 31.46 -5.07
N GLN A 114 -6.96 30.46 -4.30
CA GLN A 114 -6.18 30.63 -3.06
C GLN A 114 -4.67 30.48 -3.24
N VAL A 115 -4.21 30.06 -4.43
CA VAL A 115 -2.79 29.91 -4.76
C VAL A 115 -2.30 31.20 -5.40
N SER A 116 -1.51 31.97 -4.65
CA SER A 116 -0.83 33.16 -5.17
C SER A 116 0.30 32.75 -6.14
N GLY A 117 0.57 33.59 -7.14
CA GLY A 117 1.73 33.43 -8.02
C GLY A 117 3.05 33.87 -7.38
N GLU A 118 2.99 34.46 -6.18
CA GLU A 118 4.17 34.91 -5.44
C GLU A 118 5.06 33.74 -4.99
N GLU A 119 6.36 33.94 -5.14
CA GLU A 119 7.41 33.02 -4.72
C GLU A 119 8.19 33.60 -3.53
N PHE A 120 8.42 32.76 -2.52
CA PHE A 120 9.16 33.09 -1.31
C PHE A 120 10.39 32.19 -1.14
N SER A 121 11.36 32.65 -0.36
CA SER A 121 12.61 31.93 -0.04
C SER A 121 12.94 31.97 1.45
N TYR A 122 13.97 31.25 1.87
CA TYR A 122 14.47 31.20 3.26
C TYR A 122 14.65 32.58 3.90
N SER A 123 15.15 33.55 3.14
CA SER A 123 15.42 34.90 3.65
C SER A 123 14.16 35.62 4.15
N GLN A 124 12.98 35.26 3.65
CA GLN A 124 11.70 35.91 3.95
C GLN A 124 10.93 35.26 5.10
N VAL A 125 11.38 34.10 5.60
CA VAL A 125 10.74 33.42 6.72
C VAL A 125 11.05 34.17 8.02
N LYS A 126 10.04 34.78 8.63
CA LYS A 126 10.23 35.69 9.79
C LYS A 126 10.75 34.98 11.03
N SER A 127 10.29 33.75 11.30
CA SER A 127 10.74 32.94 12.43
C SER A 127 12.24 32.64 12.43
N ARG A 128 12.89 32.69 11.26
CA ARG A 128 14.35 32.58 11.12
C ARG A 128 15.08 33.87 11.50
N ARG A 129 14.47 35.03 11.29
CA ARG A 129 15.08 36.34 11.59
C ARG A 129 15.01 36.70 13.08
N SER A 130 13.99 36.21 13.78
CA SER A 130 13.81 36.43 15.22
C SER A 130 14.81 35.60 16.06
N ALA A 131 15.23 34.44 15.55
CA ALA A 131 16.36 33.69 16.08
C ALA A 131 17.66 34.37 15.59
N GLY A 132 18.44 34.96 16.50
CA GLY A 132 19.75 35.54 16.19
C GLY A 132 20.83 34.55 15.74
N ARG A 133 20.52 33.60 14.84
CA ARG A 133 21.48 32.67 14.22
C ARG A 133 22.02 33.26 12.92
N LYS A 134 23.19 33.90 13.00
CA LYS A 134 24.09 34.03 11.85
C LYS A 134 24.78 32.67 11.63
N SER A 135 24.25 31.86 10.71
CA SER A 135 25.03 31.02 9.78
C SER A 135 24.07 30.10 9.00
N ILE A 136 23.94 30.36 7.70
CA ILE A 136 23.51 29.45 6.61
C ILE A 136 23.70 30.20 5.26
N ASP A 137 23.93 31.52 5.28
CA ASP A 137 24.21 32.31 4.07
C ASP A 137 25.59 32.05 3.42
N GLN A 138 26.41 31.11 3.91
CA GLN A 138 27.71 30.75 3.31
C GLN A 138 27.71 29.44 2.50
N ILE A 139 26.55 28.88 2.17
CA ILE A 139 26.49 27.67 1.32
C ILE A 139 26.32 28.02 -0.18
N ASN A 140 26.13 29.29 -0.54
CA ASN A 140 25.82 29.71 -1.91
C ASN A 140 26.89 30.52 -2.65
N GLU A 141 28.12 30.61 -2.15
CA GLU A 141 29.23 31.15 -2.96
C GLU A 141 30.20 30.02 -3.34
N GLY A 142 30.20 29.72 -4.64
CA GLY A 142 30.85 28.56 -5.23
C GLY A 142 32.36 28.51 -5.04
N SER A 143 32.85 27.29 -4.89
CA SER A 143 34.26 26.95 -5.07
C SER A 143 34.42 26.18 -6.37
N ASP A 144 34.67 26.92 -7.45
CA ASP A 144 35.54 26.45 -8.51
C ASP A 144 36.90 26.12 -7.88
N VAL A 145 37.29 24.84 -7.81
CA VAL A 145 38.71 24.50 -7.69
C VAL A 145 39.02 23.23 -8.48
N ALA A 146 40.01 23.40 -9.36
CA ALA A 146 40.67 22.41 -10.18
C ALA A 146 41.40 21.32 -9.38
N GLU A 147 41.82 20.30 -10.12
CA GLU A 147 42.56 19.11 -9.69
C GLU A 147 43.85 19.35 -8.87
N PRO A 148 44.35 18.31 -8.17
CA PRO A 148 45.33 18.43 -7.11
C PRO A 148 46.76 18.25 -7.61
N ASP A 149 47.69 19.03 -7.07
CA ASP A 149 49.11 18.68 -7.09
C ASP A 149 49.69 18.61 -5.68
N ALA A 150 50.45 17.54 -5.48
CA ALA A 150 51.12 17.14 -4.26
C ALA A 150 52.21 18.12 -3.81
N VAL A 151 52.52 18.14 -2.51
CA VAL A 151 53.86 17.82 -1.94
C VAL A 151 53.85 18.03 -0.41
N SER A 152 54.65 17.17 0.21
CA SER A 152 54.91 16.86 1.63
C SER A 152 55.38 18.00 2.55
N GLY A 153 54.93 17.91 3.81
CA GLY A 153 55.73 17.85 5.06
C GLY A 153 56.58 19.05 5.48
N ASP A 154 56.30 19.63 6.67
CA ASP A 154 57.06 19.40 7.91
C ASP A 154 56.80 20.49 8.99
N SER A 155 56.72 20.02 10.23
CA SER A 155 57.06 20.68 11.52
C SER A 155 56.30 21.92 12.03
N GLY A 156 55.88 21.82 13.30
CA GLY A 156 55.77 22.99 14.20
C GLY A 156 54.45 23.14 14.95
N LEU A 157 54.17 22.25 15.91
CA LEU A 157 53.16 22.52 16.94
C LEU A 157 53.72 23.52 17.95
N GLN A 158 53.21 24.75 17.94
CA GLN A 158 53.25 25.66 19.07
C GLN A 158 51.82 25.89 19.57
N GLU A 159 51.62 25.56 20.84
CA GLU A 159 50.45 25.89 21.63
C GLU A 159 50.31 27.41 21.75
N GLU A 160 49.29 27.98 21.12
CA GLU A 160 48.70 29.23 21.57
C GLU A 160 47.25 28.95 21.97
N GLY A 161 46.97 29.12 23.26
CA GLY A 161 45.64 28.97 23.83
C GLY A 161 44.69 30.01 23.26
N ILE A 162 43.72 29.54 22.49
CA ILE A 162 42.52 30.33 22.18
C ILE A 162 41.51 30.05 23.28
N ALA A 163 41.22 31.11 24.03
CA ALA A 163 40.18 31.16 25.03
C ALA A 163 38.84 30.68 24.50
N SER A 164 38.12 29.98 25.37
CA SER A 164 36.76 29.49 25.24
C SER A 164 35.78 30.44 24.54
N ASP A 165 35.28 30.05 23.38
CA ASP A 165 33.93 30.41 22.91
C ASP A 165 32.96 29.30 23.36
N SER A 166 32.63 29.31 24.65
CA SER A 166 31.60 28.48 25.26
C SER A 166 30.39 29.36 25.59
N ASP A 167 29.43 29.50 24.66
CA ASP A 167 28.02 29.72 25.03
C ASP A 167 27.03 29.66 23.84
N ASN A 168 26.89 28.49 23.22
CA ASN A 168 25.69 28.24 22.39
C ASN A 168 25.26 26.77 22.42
N SER A 169 25.18 26.19 23.62
CA SER A 169 24.67 24.83 23.81
C SER A 169 23.14 24.82 23.68
N SER A 170 22.61 24.06 22.72
CA SER A 170 21.17 23.73 22.65
C SER A 170 20.67 23.24 24.01
N SER A 171 19.48 23.68 24.42
CA SER A 171 18.90 23.41 25.74
C SER A 171 17.67 22.51 25.63
N TYR A 172 17.52 21.60 26.60
CA TYR A 172 16.37 20.70 26.68
C TYR A 172 15.92 20.49 28.12
N SER A 173 14.65 20.11 28.29
CA SER A 173 14.10 19.68 29.57
C SER A 173 13.16 18.48 29.35
N VAL A 174 13.23 17.51 30.27
CA VAL A 174 12.33 16.36 30.31
C VAL A 174 11.59 16.39 31.64
N LYS A 175 10.27 16.49 31.58
CA LYS A 175 9.38 16.44 32.76
C LYS A 175 8.48 15.23 32.69
N ARG A 176 8.29 14.60 33.84
CA ARG A 176 7.68 13.29 33.99
C ARG A 176 6.67 13.37 35.14
N GLY A 177 5.39 13.11 34.89
CA GLY A 177 4.33 13.16 35.90
C GLY A 177 2.90 13.11 35.34
N GLU A 178 1.94 12.81 36.21
CA GLU A 178 0.51 12.70 35.86
C GLU A 178 -0.13 14.04 35.48
N ASP A 179 0.33 15.15 36.06
CA ASP A 179 -0.15 16.49 35.73
C ASP A 179 0.58 17.04 34.49
N THR A 180 0.03 16.69 33.32
CA THR A 180 0.53 17.11 32.01
C THR A 180 0.74 18.64 31.92
N ARG A 181 -0.18 19.44 32.46
CA ARG A 181 -0.10 20.90 32.40
C ARG A 181 1.12 21.38 33.17
N LYS A 182 1.27 20.93 34.42
CA LYS A 182 2.42 21.27 35.25
C LYS A 182 3.73 20.85 34.60
N CYS A 183 3.79 19.65 34.00
CA CYS A 183 4.97 19.21 33.26
C CYS A 183 5.33 20.14 32.10
N VAL A 184 4.37 20.66 31.35
CA VAL A 184 4.62 21.66 30.29
C VAL A 184 5.17 22.96 30.87
N PHE A 185 4.56 23.49 31.94
CA PHE A 185 5.04 24.70 32.60
C PHE A 185 6.48 24.55 33.11
N ASP A 186 6.75 23.48 33.84
CA ASP A 186 8.07 23.21 34.42
C ASP A 186 9.11 22.98 33.32
N ALA A 187 8.78 22.28 32.24
CA ALA A 187 9.71 22.02 31.14
C ALA A 187 10.11 23.32 30.43
N ILE A 188 9.16 24.23 30.20
CA ILE A 188 9.43 25.51 29.55
C ILE A 188 10.14 26.48 30.50
N ASN A 189 9.84 26.45 31.80
CA ASN A 189 10.55 27.25 32.80
C ASN A 189 12.03 26.87 32.90
N ASP A 190 12.37 25.58 32.85
CA ASP A 190 13.76 25.11 32.81
C ASP A 190 14.54 25.66 31.61
N LEU A 191 13.86 25.94 30.49
CA LEU A 191 14.46 26.54 29.29
C LEU A 191 14.59 28.07 29.38
N GLY A 192 14.27 28.68 30.53
CA GLY A 192 14.26 30.14 30.73
C GLY A 192 12.88 30.78 30.55
N GLY A 193 11.82 29.99 30.47
CA GLY A 193 10.43 30.45 30.36
C GLY A 193 10.01 30.83 28.94
N ILE A 194 8.69 30.92 28.71
CA ILE A 194 8.13 31.19 27.38
C ILE A 194 8.57 32.55 26.81
N GLY A 195 8.84 33.52 27.68
CA GLY A 195 9.31 34.86 27.29
C GLY A 195 10.69 34.87 26.62
N ARG A 196 11.46 33.77 26.70
CA ARG A 196 12.68 33.58 25.90
C ARG A 196 12.35 33.49 24.41
N PHE A 197 11.28 32.78 24.07
CA PHE A 197 10.89 32.45 22.70
C PHE A 197 9.85 33.39 22.11
N VAL A 198 8.88 33.83 22.92
CA VAL A 198 7.74 34.64 22.48
C VAL A 198 7.83 36.04 23.09
N LYS A 199 7.69 37.06 22.23
CA LYS A 199 7.61 38.46 22.61
C LYS A 199 6.20 39.00 22.41
N LYS A 200 5.95 40.18 23.00
CA LYS A 200 4.67 40.87 22.89
C LYS A 200 4.36 41.16 21.41
N ASN A 201 3.14 40.81 20.99
CA ASN A 201 2.59 40.93 19.64
C ASN A 201 3.14 39.94 18.59
N ASP A 202 4.03 39.01 18.97
CA ASP A 202 4.48 37.96 18.04
C ASP A 202 3.30 37.11 17.58
N ASN A 203 3.25 36.83 16.28
CA ASN A 203 2.33 35.84 15.73
C ASN A 203 2.97 34.46 15.88
N VAL A 204 2.42 33.65 16.79
CA VAL A 204 2.99 32.35 17.17
C VAL A 204 2.20 31.24 16.49
N LEU A 205 2.82 30.56 15.54
CA LEU A 205 2.22 29.39 14.90
C LEU A 205 2.58 28.13 15.70
N VAL A 206 1.57 27.50 16.29
CA VAL A 206 1.71 26.27 17.07
C VAL A 206 1.25 25.09 16.22
N LYS A 207 2.22 24.32 15.72
CA LYS A 207 1.97 23.13 14.90
C LYS A 207 1.69 21.91 15.77
N VAL A 208 0.40 21.67 16.04
CA VAL A 208 -0.07 20.46 16.74
C VAL A 208 -0.17 19.27 15.79
N ASN A 209 -0.15 18.04 16.31
CA ASN A 209 -0.43 16.84 15.52
C ASN A 209 -1.88 16.39 15.73
N ILE A 210 -2.77 16.81 14.82
CA ILE A 210 -4.18 16.39 14.78
C ILE A 210 -4.35 15.41 13.61
N CYS A 211 -3.96 15.84 12.41
CA CYS A 211 -4.00 15.05 11.20
C CYS A 211 -2.88 14.00 11.25
N GLY A 212 -3.25 12.72 11.13
CA GLY A 212 -2.35 11.58 11.37
C GLY A 212 -2.51 10.93 12.74
N GLY A 213 -3.45 11.42 13.57
CA GLY A 213 -3.99 10.70 14.72
C GLY A 213 -5.37 10.09 14.47
N VAL A 214 -5.80 9.23 15.39
CA VAL A 214 -7.14 8.67 15.50
C VAL A 214 -7.76 9.22 16.78
N PRO A 215 -8.81 10.07 16.72
CA PRO A 215 -9.41 10.70 17.90
C PRO A 215 -9.79 9.72 19.01
N ASP A 216 -10.24 8.51 18.65
CA ASP A 216 -10.62 7.47 19.61
C ASP A 216 -9.43 6.77 20.29
N LYS A 217 -8.19 7.05 19.86
CA LYS A 217 -6.96 6.46 20.40
C LYS A 217 -6.01 7.55 20.90
N LYS A 218 -5.96 7.69 22.23
CA LYS A 218 -4.98 8.57 22.89
C LYS A 218 -3.54 8.22 22.47
N GLY A 219 -2.68 9.23 22.45
CA GLY A 219 -1.28 9.12 22.03
C GLY A 219 -1.04 9.06 20.52
N THR A 220 -2.11 9.12 19.72
CA THR A 220 -1.99 9.26 18.26
C THR A 220 -2.07 10.71 17.80
N PHE A 221 -2.55 11.63 18.64
CA PHE A 221 -2.64 13.07 18.42
C PHE A 221 -2.23 13.83 19.68
N THR A 222 -1.88 15.11 19.53
CA THR A 222 -1.48 15.99 20.65
C THR A 222 -2.65 16.18 21.60
N SER A 223 -2.42 16.07 22.91
CA SER A 223 -3.43 16.29 23.93
C SER A 223 -3.86 17.76 24.01
N ILE A 224 -5.14 17.99 24.34
CA ILE A 224 -5.66 19.35 24.57
C ILE A 224 -4.97 19.97 25.79
N GLU A 225 -4.61 19.17 26.79
CA GLU A 225 -3.95 19.62 28.00
C GLU A 225 -2.61 20.32 27.70
N VAL A 226 -1.80 19.77 26.79
CA VAL A 226 -0.56 20.40 26.33
C VAL A 226 -0.86 21.67 25.52
N ALA A 227 -1.82 21.61 24.60
CA ALA A 227 -2.20 22.77 23.78
C ALA A 227 -2.73 23.93 24.65
N ASP A 228 -3.52 23.63 25.68
CA ASP A 228 -4.08 24.61 26.60
C ASP A 228 -3.02 25.26 27.50
N ALA A 229 -2.07 24.48 28.01
CA ALA A 229 -0.95 25.02 28.79
C ALA A 229 -0.07 25.94 27.95
N LEU A 230 0.20 25.56 26.69
CA LEU A 230 0.94 26.41 25.75
C LEU A 230 0.18 27.68 25.38
N ALA A 231 -1.15 27.60 25.19
CA ALA A 231 -1.97 28.77 24.92
C ALA A 231 -1.86 29.80 26.06
N ASP A 232 -1.97 29.34 27.32
CA ASP A 232 -1.82 30.22 28.49
C ASP A 232 -0.45 30.87 28.57
N LEU A 233 0.62 30.10 28.33
CA LEU A 233 1.99 30.60 28.31
C LEU A 233 2.18 31.68 27.24
N ILE A 234 1.75 31.41 26.00
CA ILE A 234 1.91 32.36 24.88
C ILE A 234 1.12 33.64 25.13
N LEU A 235 -0.14 33.51 25.58
CA LEU A 235 -0.98 34.67 25.90
C LEU A 235 -0.40 35.49 27.06
N SER A 236 0.16 34.85 28.08
CA SER A 236 0.81 35.53 29.20
C SER A 236 2.05 36.34 28.80
N ALA A 237 2.76 35.93 27.74
CA ALA A 237 3.85 36.68 27.14
C ALA A 237 3.38 37.81 26.20
N GLY A 238 2.07 37.92 25.96
CA GLY A 238 1.47 38.88 25.03
C GLY A 238 1.60 38.47 23.55
N GLY A 239 1.92 37.21 23.26
CA GLY A 239 1.91 36.65 21.92
C GLY A 239 0.49 36.30 21.43
N LYS A 240 0.34 36.04 20.13
CA LYS A 240 -0.92 35.67 19.49
C LYS A 240 -0.84 34.23 18.99
N PRO A 241 -1.37 33.24 19.73
CA PRO A 241 -1.27 31.85 19.33
C PRO A 241 -2.26 31.50 18.21
N THR A 242 -1.75 30.83 17.18
CA THR A 242 -2.55 30.12 16.15
C THR A 242 -2.19 28.64 16.18
N PHE A 243 -3.12 27.80 16.60
CA PHE A 243 -2.98 26.35 16.57
C PHE A 243 -3.35 25.84 15.18
N ALA A 244 -2.45 25.08 14.56
CA ALA A 244 -2.63 24.69 13.17
C ALA A 244 -2.15 23.28 12.86
N ASP A 245 -2.78 22.68 11.85
CA ASP A 245 -2.34 21.47 11.16
C ASP A 245 -2.87 21.52 9.72
N ALA A 246 -2.51 20.57 8.85
CA ALA A 246 -2.96 20.55 7.45
C ALA A 246 -3.69 19.26 7.10
N ASP A 247 -4.52 19.29 6.05
CA ASP A 247 -5.22 18.10 5.58
C ASP A 247 -4.27 16.98 5.17
N MET A 248 -4.73 15.74 5.37
CA MET A 248 -4.17 14.53 4.77
C MET A 248 -5.27 13.81 3.97
N ILE A 249 -4.88 12.95 3.03
CA ILE A 249 -5.81 12.24 2.16
C ILE A 249 -6.90 11.46 2.93
N TRP A 250 -6.55 10.85 4.08
CA TRP A 250 -7.43 10.03 4.92
C TRP A 250 -8.03 10.75 6.13
N VAL A 251 -7.35 11.78 6.63
CA VAL A 251 -7.75 12.52 7.83
C VAL A 251 -7.80 13.99 7.47
N LYS A 252 -9.03 14.49 7.29
CA LYS A 252 -9.27 15.92 7.11
C LYS A 252 -9.17 16.63 8.45
N PHE A 253 -8.65 17.85 8.42
CA PHE A 253 -8.40 18.64 9.61
C PHE A 253 -9.66 18.85 10.46
N TRP A 254 -10.71 19.42 9.89
CA TRP A 254 -11.89 19.82 10.67
C TRP A 254 -12.63 18.66 11.34
N PRO A 255 -12.90 17.51 10.67
CA PRO A 255 -13.46 16.35 11.35
C PRO A 255 -12.57 15.85 12.50
N ALA A 256 -11.28 15.66 12.25
CA ALA A 256 -10.36 15.16 13.28
C ALA A 256 -10.22 16.12 14.46
N ALA A 257 -10.12 17.42 14.19
CA ALA A 257 -10.06 18.45 15.22
C ALA A 257 -11.35 18.53 16.03
N LYS A 258 -12.52 18.31 15.41
CA LYS A 258 -13.79 18.28 16.13
C LYS A 258 -13.87 17.05 17.03
N ASP A 259 -13.58 15.88 16.49
CA ASP A 259 -13.68 14.61 17.23
C ASP A 259 -12.64 14.51 18.34
N ALA A 260 -11.46 15.12 18.15
CA ALA A 260 -10.43 15.25 19.18
C ALA A 260 -10.72 16.36 20.21
N GLY A 261 -11.78 17.16 20.03
CA GLY A 261 -12.20 18.23 20.96
C GLY A 261 -11.53 19.60 20.75
N TYR A 262 -10.61 19.74 19.79
CA TYR A 262 -9.90 20.98 19.50
C TYR A 262 -10.83 22.14 19.07
N VAL A 263 -11.90 21.84 18.33
CA VAL A 263 -12.82 22.89 17.84
C VAL A 263 -13.54 23.58 19.01
N ASP A 264 -14.07 22.79 19.95
CA ASP A 264 -14.77 23.34 21.11
C ASP A 264 -13.79 23.99 22.09
N TRP A 265 -12.62 23.38 22.29
CA TRP A 265 -11.56 23.95 23.10
C TRP A 265 -11.10 25.32 22.59
N ALA A 266 -10.75 25.44 21.30
CA ALA A 266 -10.23 26.69 20.74
C ALA A 266 -11.25 27.82 20.84
N LYS A 267 -12.54 27.51 20.58
CA LYS A 267 -13.65 28.46 20.74
C LYS A 267 -13.80 28.94 22.19
N ASN A 268 -13.74 28.02 23.16
CA ASN A 268 -13.88 28.35 24.58
C ASN A 268 -12.67 29.13 25.12
N LYS A 269 -11.46 28.80 24.65
CA LYS A 269 -10.21 29.46 25.03
C LYS A 269 -10.04 30.83 24.36
N GLY A 270 -10.70 31.05 23.21
CA GLY A 270 -10.58 32.28 22.43
C GLY A 270 -9.29 32.36 21.63
N VAL A 271 -8.80 31.23 21.11
CA VAL A 271 -7.59 31.15 20.27
C VAL A 271 -7.91 30.68 18.86
N ASP A 272 -7.03 31.02 17.91
CA ASP A 272 -7.23 30.64 16.52
C ASP A 272 -6.88 29.16 16.28
N LEU A 273 -7.79 28.42 15.66
CA LEU A 273 -7.57 27.06 15.15
C LEU A 273 -7.67 27.08 13.62
N VAL A 274 -6.62 26.64 12.92
CA VAL A 274 -6.49 26.83 11.47
C VAL A 274 -6.10 25.55 10.72
N ASN A 275 -6.84 25.26 9.65
CA ASN A 275 -6.40 24.32 8.62
C ASN A 275 -5.43 25.01 7.64
N LEU A 276 -4.15 24.66 7.66
CA LEU A 276 -3.14 25.23 6.75
C LEU A 276 -3.44 24.95 5.27
N SER A 277 -4.24 23.93 4.96
CA SER A 277 -4.68 23.62 3.59
C SER A 277 -5.74 24.58 3.04
N GLU A 278 -6.32 25.42 3.91
CA GLU A 278 -7.39 26.38 3.56
C GLU A 278 -6.91 27.85 3.65
N THR A 279 -5.65 28.08 4.01
CA THR A 279 -5.04 29.42 4.09
C THR A 279 -4.63 29.93 2.71
N GLU A 280 -4.12 31.16 2.65
CA GLU A 280 -3.37 31.62 1.48
C GLU A 280 -2.17 30.70 1.22
N ILE A 281 -2.11 30.14 0.02
CA ILE A 281 -1.07 29.21 -0.41
C ILE A 281 -0.13 29.95 -1.36
N VAL A 282 1.17 29.86 -1.12
CA VAL A 282 2.21 30.52 -1.93
C VAL A 282 3.24 29.50 -2.39
N ASN A 283 4.04 29.86 -3.39
CA ASN A 283 5.19 29.04 -3.80
C ASN A 283 6.38 29.36 -2.90
N PHE A 284 7.10 28.33 -2.46
CA PHE A 284 8.33 28.47 -1.69
C PHE A 284 9.45 27.71 -2.40
N ASN A 285 10.56 28.41 -2.58
CA ASN A 285 11.76 27.90 -3.23
C ASN A 285 12.71 27.31 -2.18
N PHE A 286 12.83 25.99 -2.19
CA PHE A 286 13.70 25.22 -1.29
C PHE A 286 15.16 25.18 -1.77
N GLY A 287 15.48 25.75 -2.94
CA GLY A 287 16.80 25.78 -3.56
C GLY A 287 16.85 24.95 -4.85
N SER A 288 17.84 25.23 -5.72
CA SER A 288 18.05 24.49 -6.99
C SER A 288 18.43 23.03 -6.76
N ASP A 289 19.16 22.77 -5.67
CA ASP A 289 19.71 21.44 -5.35
C ASP A 289 18.79 20.65 -4.41
N SER A 290 17.62 21.21 -4.08
CA SER A 290 16.61 20.57 -3.24
C SER A 290 15.78 19.57 -4.05
N ALA A 291 15.43 18.45 -3.42
CA ALA A 291 14.52 17.47 -4.02
C ALA A 291 13.09 18.02 -4.21
N LEU A 292 12.72 19.03 -3.41
CA LEU A 292 11.44 19.73 -3.51
C LEU A 292 11.44 20.76 -4.64
N GLY A 293 12.53 21.50 -4.83
CA GLY A 293 12.61 22.62 -5.76
C GLY A 293 11.66 23.75 -5.34
N ILE A 294 10.63 24.03 -6.14
CA ILE A 294 9.56 24.97 -5.78
C ILE A 294 8.32 24.18 -5.38
N GLU A 295 7.85 24.36 -4.14
CA GLU A 295 6.67 23.69 -3.61
C GLU A 295 5.70 24.65 -2.91
N LYS A 296 4.44 24.21 -2.77
CA LYS A 296 3.39 25.02 -2.17
C LYS A 296 3.42 24.93 -0.65
N VAL A 297 3.34 26.08 0.01
CA VAL A 297 3.29 26.19 1.49
C VAL A 297 2.20 27.17 1.92
N SER A 298 1.79 27.07 3.19
CA SER A 298 0.91 28.08 3.78
C SER A 298 1.68 29.38 4.02
N LYS A 299 1.14 30.52 3.60
CA LYS A 299 1.73 31.83 3.89
C LYS A 299 1.88 32.09 5.40
N LYS A 300 1.03 31.47 6.23
CA LYS A 300 1.14 31.57 7.69
C LYS A 300 2.47 31.04 8.25
N LEU A 301 3.13 30.08 7.59
CA LEU A 301 4.45 29.61 8.01
C LEU A 301 5.54 30.67 7.79
N ILE A 302 5.43 31.44 6.70
CA ILE A 302 6.40 32.48 6.33
C ILE A 302 6.22 33.71 7.24
N ASP A 303 4.96 34.06 7.51
CA ASP A 303 4.60 35.25 8.27
C ASP A 303 4.65 35.08 9.79
N ALA A 304 4.80 33.85 10.29
CA ALA A 304 4.92 33.57 11.72
C ALA A 304 6.25 34.11 12.28
N ASP A 305 6.17 34.87 13.36
CA ASP A 305 7.34 35.40 14.07
C ASP A 305 8.01 34.31 14.92
N VAL A 306 7.22 33.34 15.39
CA VAL A 306 7.66 32.18 16.17
C VAL A 306 6.90 30.94 15.71
N ILE A 307 7.61 29.83 15.48
CA ILE A 307 7.03 28.51 15.18
C ILE A 307 7.31 27.57 16.37
N ILE A 308 6.25 26.95 16.90
CA ILE A 308 6.34 25.94 17.97
C ILE A 308 5.80 24.62 17.44
N SER A 309 6.62 23.55 17.43
CA SER A 309 6.17 22.20 17.02
C SER A 309 5.75 21.38 18.24
N VAL A 310 4.54 20.82 18.21
CA VAL A 310 3.94 20.09 19.33
C VAL A 310 3.46 18.70 18.89
N PRO A 311 4.38 17.77 18.58
CA PRO A 311 4.02 16.44 18.11
C PRO A 311 3.54 15.51 19.23
N ALA A 312 2.74 14.50 18.89
CA ALA A 312 2.54 13.33 19.75
C ALA A 312 3.77 12.40 19.67
N MET A 313 4.18 11.83 20.79
CA MET A 313 5.27 10.86 20.86
C MET A 313 4.78 9.49 20.36
N LYS A 314 5.09 9.16 19.10
CA LYS A 314 4.64 7.89 18.49
C LYS A 314 5.60 7.29 17.48
N THR A 315 5.57 5.96 17.35
CA THR A 315 6.24 5.21 16.29
C THR A 315 5.59 5.49 14.92
N HIS A 316 6.30 5.19 13.84
CA HIS A 316 5.79 5.33 12.48
C HIS A 316 6.32 4.23 11.57
N LEU A 317 5.44 3.59 10.80
CA LEU A 317 5.78 2.45 9.94
C LEU A 317 6.93 2.73 8.95
N LEU A 318 6.91 3.87 8.26
CA LEU A 318 7.88 4.18 7.19
C LEU A 318 9.18 4.83 7.69
N THR A 319 9.04 5.93 8.45
CA THR A 319 10.14 6.78 8.94
C THR A 319 10.67 6.37 10.33
N GLY A 320 10.21 5.24 10.87
CA GLY A 320 10.53 4.76 12.22
C GLY A 320 9.76 5.47 13.34
N VAL A 321 9.74 6.81 13.33
CA VAL A 321 9.11 7.67 14.35
C VAL A 321 8.33 8.83 13.73
N THR A 322 7.39 9.41 14.48
CA THR A 322 6.70 10.66 14.10
C THR A 322 7.43 11.89 14.63
N LEU A 323 7.32 12.18 15.93
CA LEU A 323 8.06 13.26 16.60
C LEU A 323 8.03 14.63 15.85
N ALA A 324 8.94 15.54 16.16
CA ALA A 324 8.83 16.95 15.80
C ALA A 324 9.22 17.24 14.35
N MET A 325 10.28 16.59 13.84
CA MET A 325 10.72 16.80 12.46
C MET A 325 9.63 16.38 11.47
N LYS A 326 9.04 15.18 11.65
CA LYS A 326 7.95 14.73 10.77
C LYS A 326 6.64 15.51 10.99
N ASN A 327 6.43 16.07 12.17
CA ASN A 327 5.27 16.93 12.41
C ASN A 327 5.33 18.21 11.55
N MET A 328 6.53 18.71 11.26
CA MET A 328 6.71 19.83 10.32
C MET A 328 6.44 19.42 8.86
N TYR A 329 6.73 18.20 8.45
CA TYR A 329 6.22 17.66 7.18
C TYR A 329 4.68 17.69 7.10
N GLY A 330 4.01 17.57 8.25
CA GLY A 330 2.56 17.77 8.37
C GLY A 330 2.06 19.16 7.95
N THR A 331 2.92 20.16 7.81
CA THR A 331 2.52 21.54 7.46
C THR A 331 2.22 21.76 5.97
N PHE A 332 2.67 20.87 5.08
CA PHE A 332 2.38 21.01 3.65
C PHE A 332 0.86 21.05 3.42
N PRO A 333 0.35 22.02 2.63
CA PRO A 333 -1.08 22.22 2.43
C PRO A 333 -1.70 21.22 1.44
N ASP A 334 -0.89 20.50 0.67
CA ASP A 334 -1.38 19.49 -0.26
C ASP A 334 -1.95 18.28 0.46
N ILE A 335 -3.12 17.84 -0.01
CA ILE A 335 -3.87 16.71 0.54
C ILE A 335 -3.17 15.39 0.18
N ASP A 336 -2.70 15.29 -1.07
CA ASP A 336 -1.90 14.16 -1.53
C ASP A 336 -0.44 14.38 -1.19
N LYS A 337 -0.09 14.01 0.04
CA LYS A 337 1.29 14.05 0.52
C LYS A 337 2.09 12.82 0.09
N ALA A 338 1.46 11.81 -0.54
CA ALA A 338 2.15 10.63 -1.05
C ALA A 338 3.13 11.00 -2.17
N LYS A 339 2.89 12.10 -2.89
CA LYS A 339 3.85 12.64 -3.87
C LYS A 339 5.26 12.85 -3.31
N PHE A 340 5.37 13.22 -2.02
CA PHE A 340 6.67 13.45 -1.37
C PHE A 340 7.44 12.17 -1.09
N HIS A 341 6.75 11.02 -0.97
CA HIS A 341 7.43 9.73 -0.89
C HIS A 341 8.20 9.41 -2.17
N LYS A 342 7.73 9.87 -3.34
CA LYS A 342 8.44 9.73 -4.62
C LYS A 342 9.67 10.62 -4.73
N LYS A 343 9.71 11.72 -3.96
CA LYS A 343 10.81 12.69 -3.94
C LYS A 343 11.88 12.40 -2.88
N GLY A 344 11.71 11.33 -2.10
CA GLY A 344 12.52 11.08 -0.89
C GLY A 344 11.85 11.70 0.33
N ILE A 345 11.20 10.85 1.16
CA ILE A 345 10.46 11.32 2.33
C ILE A 345 11.38 11.89 3.41
N GLU A 346 12.55 11.28 3.60
CA GLU A 346 13.54 11.67 4.61
C GLU A 346 14.16 13.02 4.24
N GLU A 347 14.51 13.22 2.97
CA GLU A 347 14.96 14.50 2.39
C GLU A 347 13.89 15.58 2.53
N THR A 348 12.64 15.26 2.20
CA THR A 348 11.52 16.20 2.34
C THR A 348 11.35 16.66 3.79
N ILE A 349 11.45 15.74 4.76
CA ILE A 349 11.39 16.06 6.19
C ILE A 349 12.54 17.00 6.57
N LEU A 350 13.76 16.74 6.09
CA LEU A 350 14.90 17.61 6.36
C LEU A 350 14.73 19.01 5.76
N GLU A 351 14.27 19.11 4.52
CA GLU A 351 14.15 20.38 3.81
C GLU A 351 13.06 21.28 4.41
N VAL A 352 11.91 20.72 4.81
CA VAL A 352 10.87 21.51 5.50
C VAL A 352 11.32 22.01 6.88
N ASN A 353 12.09 21.20 7.62
CA ASN A 353 12.66 21.64 8.90
C ASN A 353 13.80 22.64 8.72
N SER A 354 14.55 22.55 7.61
CA SER A 354 15.53 23.56 7.23
C SER A 354 14.87 24.88 6.87
N ALA A 355 13.73 24.89 6.16
CA ALA A 355 13.02 26.10 5.78
C ALA A 355 12.25 26.74 6.95
N PHE A 356 11.54 25.93 7.73
CA PHE A 356 10.64 26.36 8.79
C PHE A 356 11.05 25.76 10.14
N THR A 357 12.31 25.94 10.52
CA THR A 357 12.85 25.39 11.77
C THR A 357 12.04 25.88 12.97
N PRO A 358 11.48 24.97 13.80
CA PRO A 358 10.78 25.38 15.02
C PRO A 358 11.72 26.12 15.98
N ASN A 359 11.24 27.21 16.58
CA ASN A 359 11.96 27.95 17.62
C ASN A 359 11.86 27.26 18.99
N LEU A 360 10.80 26.46 19.19
CA LEU A 360 10.57 25.65 20.37
C LEU A 360 9.86 24.36 19.94
N VAL A 361 10.27 23.24 20.52
CA VAL A 361 9.62 21.94 20.36
C VAL A 361 9.08 21.50 21.71
N VAL A 362 7.84 21.00 21.74
CA VAL A 362 7.22 20.39 22.93
C VAL A 362 6.62 19.04 22.53
N ILE A 363 7.34 17.95 22.77
CA ILE A 363 6.87 16.59 22.44
C ILE A 363 5.93 16.11 23.55
N ASP A 364 4.70 15.78 23.15
CA ASP A 364 3.67 15.23 24.03
C ASP A 364 3.78 13.70 24.09
N GLY A 365 4.40 13.21 25.16
CA GLY A 365 4.38 11.80 25.56
C GLY A 365 3.57 11.59 26.84
N SER A 366 2.57 12.43 27.14
CA SER A 366 1.65 12.18 28.26
C SER A 366 0.98 10.82 28.11
N VAL A 367 0.46 10.57 26.91
CA VAL A 367 0.20 9.24 26.36
C VAL A 367 0.91 9.18 25.01
N GLY A 368 1.80 8.21 24.83
CA GLY A 368 2.47 7.93 23.57
C GLY A 368 1.75 6.86 22.73
N GLY A 369 2.30 6.53 21.56
CA GLY A 369 1.77 5.49 20.67
C GLY A 369 2.85 4.57 20.09
N GLU A 370 2.72 3.26 20.27
CA GLU A 370 3.67 2.25 19.78
C GLU A 370 3.07 1.26 18.76
N ALA A 371 3.85 0.26 18.33
CA ALA A 371 3.50 -0.73 17.33
C ALA A 371 3.25 -0.10 15.95
N VAL A 372 2.11 -0.40 15.30
CA VAL A 372 1.83 0.00 13.92
C VAL A 372 1.25 1.42 13.84
N GLY A 373 2.05 2.42 14.19
CA GLY A 373 1.73 3.83 13.95
C GLY A 373 1.79 4.20 12.46
N PRO A 374 1.04 5.23 12.00
CA PRO A 374 0.42 6.28 12.81
C PRO A 374 -1.05 6.07 13.21
N LEU A 375 -1.83 5.22 12.51
CA LEU A 375 -3.28 5.06 12.75
C LEU A 375 -3.65 3.83 13.61
N SER A 376 -2.76 2.84 13.65
CA SER A 376 -2.96 1.58 14.39
C SER A 376 -2.07 1.49 15.63
N ALA A 377 -1.57 2.63 16.12
CA ALA A 377 -0.72 2.65 17.29
C ALA A 377 -1.47 2.20 18.56
N THR A 378 -0.74 1.50 19.43
CA THR A 378 -1.19 1.11 20.77
C THR A 378 -0.82 2.22 21.76
N PRO A 379 -1.76 2.76 22.55
CA PRO A 379 -1.45 3.80 23.53
C PRO A 379 -0.46 3.31 24.59
N VAL A 380 0.52 4.16 24.95
CA VAL A 380 1.49 3.92 26.02
C VAL A 380 1.37 5.05 27.04
N ASN A 381 1.00 4.75 28.29
CA ASN A 381 0.98 5.75 29.35
C ASN A 381 2.42 6.10 29.75
N PHE A 382 2.95 7.19 29.18
CA PHE A 382 4.37 7.53 29.30
C PHE A 382 4.62 8.79 30.12
N GLN A 383 3.57 9.58 30.41
CA GLN A 383 3.53 10.75 31.32
C GLN A 383 4.69 11.76 31.14
N THR A 384 5.28 11.81 29.94
CA THR A 384 6.53 12.53 29.68
C THR A 384 6.29 13.70 28.74
N ILE A 385 6.78 14.88 29.11
CA ILE A 385 6.88 16.06 28.24
C ILE A 385 8.36 16.35 28.00
N ILE A 386 8.73 16.54 26.74
CA ILE A 386 10.07 16.98 26.35
C ILE A 386 9.93 18.37 25.74
N ALA A 387 10.72 19.32 26.21
CA ALA A 387 10.84 20.64 25.60
C ALA A 387 12.29 20.90 25.16
N SER A 388 12.49 21.53 24.00
CA SER A 388 13.83 21.95 23.56
C SER A 388 13.76 23.10 22.54
N ASP A 389 14.82 23.89 22.47
CA ASP A 389 15.06 24.90 21.42
C ASP A 389 15.75 24.32 20.16
N ASP A 390 15.99 23.01 20.14
CA ASP A 390 16.61 22.27 19.03
C ASP A 390 15.75 21.05 18.66
N VAL A 391 15.24 21.06 17.42
CA VAL A 391 14.34 20.02 16.92
C VAL A 391 15.03 18.66 16.78
N VAL A 392 16.32 18.64 16.44
CA VAL A 392 17.10 17.39 16.30
C VAL A 392 17.36 16.81 17.67
N LEU A 393 17.69 17.65 18.66
CA LEU A 393 17.92 17.23 20.03
C LEU A 393 16.65 16.70 20.68
N ALA A 394 15.51 17.38 20.50
CA ALA A 394 14.21 16.94 21.01
C ALA A 394 13.84 15.54 20.50
N ASP A 395 13.95 15.32 19.18
CA ASP A 395 13.61 14.03 18.56
C ASP A 395 14.60 12.94 18.99
N SER A 396 15.87 13.26 19.19
CA SER A 396 16.90 12.32 19.65
C SER A 396 16.67 11.87 21.09
N ILE A 397 16.27 12.80 21.98
CA ILE A 397 15.89 12.48 23.36
C ILE A 397 14.65 11.58 23.37
N ALA A 398 13.63 11.91 22.57
CA ALA A 398 12.43 11.09 22.46
C ALA A 398 12.75 9.68 21.92
N CYS A 399 13.59 9.56 20.89
CA CYS A 399 14.06 8.27 20.39
C CYS A 399 14.71 7.44 21.50
N LYS A 400 15.65 8.02 22.23
CA LYS A 400 16.35 7.33 23.33
C LYS A 400 15.36 6.86 24.41
N LEU A 401 14.40 7.71 24.79
CA LEU A 401 13.35 7.37 25.76
C LEU A 401 12.40 6.27 25.25
N MET A 402 12.10 6.24 23.95
CA MET A 402 11.30 5.18 23.32
C MET A 402 12.07 3.86 23.15
N GLY A 403 13.40 3.87 23.26
CA GLY A 403 14.27 2.70 23.02
C GLY A 403 14.79 2.58 21.58
N TYR A 404 14.86 3.70 20.87
CA TYR A 404 15.47 3.84 19.55
C TYR A 404 16.87 4.45 19.69
N ASP A 405 17.78 4.04 18.81
CA ASP A 405 18.97 4.84 18.53
C ASP A 405 18.55 5.97 17.57
N ALA A 406 18.78 7.21 17.96
CA ALA A 406 18.43 8.38 17.15
C ALA A 406 19.16 8.37 15.79
N MET A 407 20.37 7.79 15.73
CA MET A 407 21.17 7.72 14.50
C MET A 407 20.69 6.62 13.53
N GLU A 408 19.81 5.71 13.97
CA GLU A 408 19.09 4.78 13.08
C GLU A 408 17.98 5.50 12.28
N ILE A 409 17.53 6.67 12.73
CA ILE A 409 16.47 7.45 12.08
C ILE A 409 17.10 8.35 11.02
N VAL A 410 16.82 8.07 9.75
CA VAL A 410 17.51 8.65 8.59
C VAL A 410 17.43 10.19 8.58
N HIS A 411 16.25 10.79 8.69
CA HIS A 411 16.12 12.25 8.73
C HIS A 411 16.80 12.92 9.93
N ILE A 412 16.89 12.26 11.10
CA ILE A 412 17.60 12.81 12.27
C ILE A 412 19.11 12.82 11.99
N LYS A 413 19.65 11.69 11.50
CA LYS A 413 21.05 11.58 11.10
C LYS A 413 21.43 12.64 10.07
N MET A 414 20.63 12.78 9.00
CA MET A 414 20.88 13.78 7.96
C MET A 414 20.81 15.21 8.50
N ALA A 415 19.90 15.50 9.43
CA ALA A 415 19.78 16.81 10.04
C ALA A 415 21.00 17.18 10.88
N GLN A 416 21.56 16.24 11.63
CA GLN A 416 22.83 16.44 12.34
C GLN A 416 23.99 16.66 11.35
N GLU A 417 24.10 15.83 10.32
CA GLU A 417 25.17 15.94 9.31
C GLU A 417 25.12 17.27 8.55
N ARG A 418 23.93 17.84 8.34
CA ARG A 418 23.74 19.17 7.74
C ARG A 418 23.79 20.33 8.74
N GLY A 419 24.07 20.07 10.02
CA GLY A 419 24.21 21.12 11.05
C GLY A 419 22.90 21.82 11.44
N LEU A 420 21.73 21.20 11.21
CA LEU A 420 20.44 21.77 11.61
C LEU A 420 20.24 21.76 13.14
N GLY A 421 20.89 20.82 13.82
CA GLY A 421 20.86 20.62 15.27
C GLY A 421 21.76 19.46 15.67
N THR A 422 21.69 19.04 16.93
CA THR A 422 22.53 17.95 17.47
C THR A 422 21.72 16.74 17.94
N ALA A 423 22.14 15.53 17.59
CA ALA A 423 21.59 14.28 18.14
C ALA A 423 22.32 13.83 19.41
N SER A 424 23.32 14.60 19.87
CA SER A 424 24.07 14.32 21.09
C SER A 424 23.26 14.73 22.32
N ALA A 425 22.45 13.80 22.83
CA ALA A 425 21.80 13.94 24.12
C ALA A 425 22.74 13.43 25.23
N ASP A 426 22.93 14.23 26.30
CA ASP A 426 23.76 13.84 27.44
C ASP A 426 23.38 12.44 27.97
N ASN A 427 24.39 11.69 28.42
CA ASN A 427 24.21 10.32 28.90
C ASN A 427 23.45 10.25 30.23
N ASN A 428 23.26 11.39 30.91
CA ASN A 428 22.59 11.54 32.19
C ASN A 428 21.08 11.86 32.11
N ILE A 429 20.38 11.47 31.04
CA ILE A 429 18.91 11.44 31.08
C ILE A 429 18.53 10.39 32.14
N LYS A 430 18.21 10.85 33.36
CA LYS A 430 17.90 10.00 34.52
C LYS A 430 16.73 9.07 34.18
N SER A 431 17.03 7.83 33.78
CA SER A 431 16.06 6.77 33.47
C SER A 431 15.56 6.07 34.75
N HIS A 432 15.42 6.80 35.86
CA HIS A 432 14.76 6.23 37.02
C HIS A 432 13.26 6.13 36.68
N SER A 433 12.74 4.90 36.72
CA SER A 433 11.32 4.64 36.51
C SER A 433 10.52 5.38 37.57
N TYR A 434 9.85 6.45 37.15
CA TYR A 434 8.89 7.21 37.96
C TYR A 434 7.46 6.74 37.70
N LEU A 435 7.28 5.86 36.71
CA LEU A 435 5.98 5.35 36.29
C LEU A 435 5.44 4.36 37.34
N PRO A 436 4.11 4.25 37.47
CA PRO A 436 3.48 3.23 38.31
C PRO A 436 3.97 1.80 37.97
N PRO A 437 4.00 0.87 38.95
CA PRO A 437 4.38 -0.51 38.70
C PRO A 437 3.53 -1.13 37.58
N GLY A 438 4.19 -1.72 36.57
CA GLY A 438 3.53 -2.36 35.43
C GLY A 438 3.43 -1.50 34.17
N GLU A 439 3.73 -0.19 34.26
CA GLU A 439 3.79 0.69 33.10
C GLU A 439 5.15 0.62 32.38
N LYS A 440 5.11 0.87 31.08
CA LYS A 440 6.25 0.67 30.18
C LYS A 440 7.13 1.92 30.11
N ASP A 441 8.36 1.84 30.62
CA ASP A 441 9.39 2.89 30.47
C ASP A 441 10.39 2.51 29.37
N GLY A 442 10.14 2.97 28.15
CA GLY A 442 10.93 2.64 26.96
C GLY A 442 10.67 1.24 26.39
N LYS A 443 11.58 0.74 25.53
CA LYS A 443 11.43 -0.54 24.79
C LYS A 443 10.14 -0.62 23.96
N TRP A 444 9.76 0.49 23.33
CA TRP A 444 8.52 0.55 22.59
C TRP A 444 8.51 -0.50 21.47
N GLU A 445 7.33 -1.08 21.21
CA GLU A 445 7.16 -2.03 20.12
C GLU A 445 7.37 -1.30 18.80
N ARG A 446 8.44 -1.67 18.10
CA ARG A 446 8.75 -1.12 16.78
C ARG A 446 7.76 -1.69 15.77
N PRO A 447 7.37 -0.93 14.73
CA PRO A 447 6.66 -1.49 13.59
C PRO A 447 7.48 -2.66 13.03
N ASP A 448 6.81 -3.75 12.70
CA ASP A 448 7.46 -4.90 12.08
C ASP A 448 8.06 -4.48 10.73
N SER A 449 9.37 -4.67 10.55
CA SER A 449 10.08 -4.29 9.31
C SER A 449 9.44 -4.94 8.08
N ARG A 450 8.84 -6.13 8.26
CA ARG A 450 8.11 -6.87 7.23
C ARG A 450 6.89 -6.13 6.67
N ILE A 451 6.19 -5.36 7.50
CA ILE A 451 5.03 -4.56 7.08
C ILE A 451 5.48 -3.33 6.31
N LYS A 452 6.61 -2.74 6.71
CA LYS A 452 7.25 -1.63 5.99
C LYS A 452 7.68 -2.07 4.59
N ASP A 453 8.40 -3.20 4.50
CA ASP A 453 8.89 -3.75 3.23
C ASP A 453 7.74 -4.08 2.26
N PHE A 454 6.63 -4.63 2.78
CA PHE A 454 5.42 -4.87 2.00
C PHE A 454 4.81 -3.58 1.43
N TYR A 455 4.74 -2.53 2.25
CA TYR A 455 4.17 -1.25 1.83
C TYR A 455 5.04 -0.56 0.78
N GLU A 456 6.36 -0.51 1.00
CA GLU A 456 7.32 0.05 0.04
C GLU A 456 7.27 -0.70 -1.29
N TRP A 457 7.21 -2.03 -1.27
CA TRP A 457 7.04 -2.85 -2.47
C TRP A 457 5.73 -2.56 -3.20
N GLY A 458 4.60 -2.51 -2.49
CA GLY A 458 3.29 -2.30 -3.11
C GLY A 458 3.23 -0.96 -3.82
N VAL A 459 3.81 0.07 -3.18
CA VAL A 459 3.98 1.39 -3.76
C VAL A 459 4.86 1.29 -5.01
N GLU A 460 6.08 0.74 -4.92
CA GLU A 460 6.99 0.64 -6.07
C GLU A 460 6.40 -0.10 -7.27
N LEU A 461 5.81 -1.28 -7.05
CA LEU A 461 5.29 -2.13 -8.12
C LEU A 461 4.13 -1.47 -8.88
N ILE A 462 3.29 -0.70 -8.19
CA ILE A 462 2.14 -0.07 -8.83
C ILE A 462 2.50 1.31 -9.39
N LEU A 463 3.51 1.96 -8.83
CA LEU A 463 4.12 3.14 -9.43
C LEU A 463 4.84 2.86 -10.76
N MET A 464 5.13 1.59 -11.10
CA MET A 464 5.58 1.21 -12.45
C MET A 464 4.49 1.43 -13.52
N PHE A 465 3.22 1.59 -13.14
CA PHE A 465 2.10 1.81 -14.06
C PHE A 465 1.68 3.29 -14.08
N PRO A 466 1.84 3.99 -15.23
CA PRO A 466 1.46 5.39 -15.35
C PRO A 466 -0.02 5.63 -14.99
N GLY A 467 -0.29 6.58 -14.11
CA GLY A 467 -1.66 6.98 -13.73
C GLY A 467 -2.34 6.14 -12.63
N TRP A 468 -1.71 5.06 -12.15
CA TRP A 468 -2.28 4.16 -11.14
C TRP A 468 -1.96 4.53 -9.69
N SER A 469 -1.14 5.56 -9.45
CA SER A 469 -0.75 5.96 -8.08
C SER A 469 -1.94 6.34 -7.22
N THR A 470 -2.96 6.98 -7.78
CA THR A 470 -4.15 7.40 -7.03
C THR A 470 -5.03 6.20 -6.65
N LEU A 471 -5.18 5.22 -7.56
CA LEU A 471 -5.98 4.02 -7.32
C LEU A 471 -5.31 3.11 -6.28
N PHE A 472 -3.99 2.97 -6.33
CA PHE A 472 -3.25 2.19 -5.34
C PHE A 472 -3.19 2.86 -3.98
N ASN A 473 -2.90 4.16 -3.92
CA ASN A 473 -2.98 4.89 -2.65
C ASN A 473 -4.37 4.71 -2.05
N MET A 474 -5.45 4.76 -2.86
CA MET A 474 -6.79 4.47 -2.35
C MET A 474 -7.01 3.01 -1.92
N GLY A 475 -6.52 2.03 -2.69
CA GLY A 475 -6.76 0.61 -2.47
C GLY A 475 -5.90 0.00 -1.36
N ALA A 476 -4.60 0.27 -1.36
CA ALA A 476 -3.65 -0.16 -0.33
C ALA A 476 -4.03 0.43 1.03
N ASP A 477 -4.38 1.71 1.05
CA ASP A 477 -4.70 2.38 2.30
C ASP A 477 -6.11 2.01 2.79
N PHE A 478 -7.05 1.70 1.89
CA PHE A 478 -8.35 1.14 2.28
C PHE A 478 -8.22 -0.28 2.87
N LEU A 479 -7.44 -1.16 2.21
CA LEU A 479 -7.21 -2.55 2.64
C LEU A 479 -6.34 -2.66 3.91
N LEU A 480 -5.39 -1.75 4.12
CA LEU A 480 -4.47 -1.74 5.26
C LEU A 480 -4.94 -0.84 6.42
N TYR A 481 -5.55 0.31 6.14
CA TYR A 481 -5.78 1.37 7.14
C TYR A 481 -7.26 1.61 7.49
N ASP A 482 -8.23 1.45 6.58
CA ASP A 482 -9.67 1.63 6.89
C ASP A 482 -10.38 0.34 7.34
N THR A 483 -10.02 -0.83 6.81
CA THR A 483 -10.50 -2.13 7.33
C THR A 483 -10.15 -2.29 8.82
N ALA A 484 -9.00 -1.80 9.27
CA ALA A 484 -8.57 -1.83 10.66
C ALA A 484 -9.44 -0.98 11.62
N ARG A 485 -10.26 -0.05 11.09
CA ARG A 485 -11.22 0.75 11.87
C ARG A 485 -12.55 0.04 12.09
N LEU A 486 -12.86 -0.99 11.30
CA LEU A 486 -14.06 -1.81 11.48
C LEU A 486 -13.81 -2.84 12.62
N PRO A 487 -14.63 -2.86 13.69
CA PRO A 487 -14.36 -3.66 14.89
C PRO A 487 -14.11 -5.16 14.62
N VAL A 488 -14.83 -5.74 13.65
CA VAL A 488 -14.71 -7.16 13.28
C VAL A 488 -13.41 -7.44 12.52
N LEU A 489 -12.98 -6.53 11.67
CA LEU A 489 -11.79 -6.71 10.83
C LEU A 489 -10.50 -6.38 11.59
N ARG A 490 -10.54 -5.62 12.69
CA ARG A 490 -9.38 -5.34 13.56
C ARG A 490 -8.63 -6.60 14.02
N TYR A 491 -9.33 -7.72 14.21
CA TYR A 491 -8.74 -9.01 14.61
C TYR A 491 -8.32 -9.88 13.41
N LEU A 492 -8.93 -9.67 12.24
CA LEU A 492 -8.67 -10.43 11.02
C LEU A 492 -7.57 -9.80 10.16
N VAL A 493 -7.39 -8.48 10.24
CA VAL A 493 -6.41 -7.73 9.47
C VAL A 493 -4.99 -8.18 9.80
N PRO A 494 -4.53 -8.31 11.06
CA PRO A 494 -3.16 -8.77 11.31
C PRO A 494 -2.89 -10.19 10.77
N PRO A 495 -3.76 -11.20 10.98
CA PRO A 495 -3.59 -12.51 10.34
C PRO A 495 -3.72 -12.50 8.81
N LEU A 496 -4.62 -11.69 8.24
CA LEU A 496 -4.78 -11.55 6.79
C LEU A 496 -3.55 -10.88 6.19
N LEU A 497 -3.02 -9.84 6.82
CA LEU A 497 -1.78 -9.18 6.41
C LEU A 497 -0.58 -10.07 6.62
N GLN A 498 -0.57 -10.91 7.65
CA GLN A 498 0.44 -11.93 7.83
C GLN A 498 0.35 -13.01 6.76
N MET A 499 -0.85 -13.44 6.37
CA MET A 499 -1.08 -14.41 5.29
C MET A 499 -0.74 -13.82 3.91
N LEU A 500 -1.14 -12.57 3.64
CA LEU A 500 -0.77 -11.84 2.43
C LEU A 500 0.74 -11.61 2.41
N HIS A 501 1.34 -11.16 3.51
CA HIS A 501 2.78 -11.06 3.66
C HIS A 501 3.42 -12.43 3.43
N ASP A 502 2.98 -13.52 4.04
CA ASP A 502 3.55 -14.85 3.81
C ASP A 502 3.39 -15.32 2.37
N PHE A 503 2.28 -14.96 1.73
CA PHE A 503 2.04 -15.15 0.31
C PHE A 503 2.95 -14.28 -0.55
N PHE A 504 3.27 -13.04 -0.17
CA PHE A 504 4.07 -12.10 -0.96
C PHE A 504 5.57 -12.19 -0.68
N ASP A 505 5.99 -12.28 0.58
CA ASP A 505 7.35 -12.47 1.10
C ASP A 505 7.97 -13.75 0.57
N SER A 506 7.27 -14.90 0.69
CA SER A 506 7.76 -16.17 0.11
C SER A 506 8.03 -16.06 -1.38
N ASN A 507 7.41 -15.09 -2.02
CA ASN A 507 7.31 -14.87 -3.43
C ASN A 507 8.21 -13.69 -3.89
N LEU A 508 8.72 -12.83 -3.00
CA LEU A 508 9.40 -11.57 -3.38
C LEU A 508 10.65 -11.23 -2.56
N LYS A 509 10.98 -12.01 -1.51
CA LYS A 509 12.17 -11.74 -0.69
C LYS A 509 13.44 -11.72 -1.54
N GLY A 510 14.21 -10.64 -1.42
CA GLY A 510 15.53 -10.49 -2.05
C GLY A 510 15.55 -10.15 -3.54
N ILE A 511 14.46 -9.57 -4.04
CA ILE A 511 14.44 -8.92 -5.35
C ILE A 511 15.28 -7.63 -5.28
N LYS A 512 16.56 -7.71 -5.65
CA LYS A 512 17.31 -6.53 -6.10
C LYS A 512 17.15 -6.43 -7.61
N SER A 513 16.58 -5.33 -8.09
CA SER A 513 16.29 -5.15 -9.51
C SER A 513 17.52 -4.68 -10.26
N THR A 514 18.31 -5.64 -10.76
CA THR A 514 19.24 -5.32 -11.87
C THR A 514 18.41 -4.91 -13.10
N THR A 515 19.00 -4.14 -14.02
CA THR A 515 18.33 -3.78 -15.30
C THR A 515 17.88 -5.02 -16.08
N GLY A 516 18.62 -6.14 -15.95
CA GLY A 516 18.27 -7.43 -16.54
C GLY A 516 17.00 -8.04 -15.93
N ASP A 517 16.81 -7.94 -14.61
CA ASP A 517 15.63 -8.44 -13.92
C ASP A 517 14.36 -7.69 -14.28
N ILE A 518 14.47 -6.36 -14.44
CA ILE A 518 13.37 -5.51 -14.89
C ILE A 518 12.96 -5.91 -16.31
N THR A 519 13.93 -6.03 -17.21
CA THR A 519 13.68 -6.40 -18.61
C THR A 519 12.99 -7.77 -18.71
N ARG A 520 13.47 -8.76 -17.97
CA ARG A 520 12.87 -10.11 -17.90
C ARG A 520 11.42 -10.07 -17.42
N ARG A 521 11.12 -9.31 -16.36
CA ARG A 521 9.76 -9.16 -15.82
C ARG A 521 8.82 -8.58 -16.86
N VAL A 522 9.25 -7.50 -17.50
CA VAL A 522 8.47 -6.84 -18.56
C VAL A 522 8.17 -7.84 -19.67
N ILE A 523 9.17 -8.59 -20.14
CA ILE A 523 8.97 -9.63 -21.16
C ILE A 523 7.91 -10.65 -20.71
N ASN A 524 8.04 -11.21 -19.50
CA ASN A 524 7.11 -12.25 -19.03
C ASN A 524 5.68 -11.74 -18.80
N VAL A 525 5.54 -10.52 -18.30
CA VAL A 525 4.23 -9.88 -18.13
C VAL A 525 3.63 -9.57 -19.50
N CYS A 526 4.41 -9.11 -20.47
CA CYS A 526 3.96 -8.92 -21.85
C CYS A 526 3.52 -10.25 -22.48
N LEU A 527 4.23 -11.36 -22.24
CA LEU A 527 3.82 -12.69 -22.73
C LEU A 527 2.45 -13.09 -22.16
N ILE A 528 2.21 -12.92 -20.86
CA ILE A 528 0.89 -13.15 -20.26
C ILE A 528 -0.15 -12.15 -20.79
N GLY A 529 0.23 -10.90 -21.02
CA GLY A 529 -0.63 -9.89 -21.64
C GLY A 529 -1.10 -10.27 -23.04
N LEU A 530 -0.21 -10.87 -23.86
CA LEU A 530 -0.57 -11.41 -25.17
C LEU A 530 -1.52 -12.61 -25.06
N VAL A 531 -1.30 -13.51 -24.10
CA VAL A 531 -2.22 -14.63 -23.82
C VAL A 531 -3.59 -14.10 -23.38
N ALA A 532 -3.63 -13.12 -22.48
CA ALA A 532 -4.86 -12.49 -22.02
C ALA A 532 -5.60 -11.77 -23.16
N LEU A 533 -4.87 -11.10 -24.07
CA LEU A 533 -5.45 -10.50 -25.26
C LEU A 533 -6.04 -11.54 -26.20
N GLY A 534 -5.30 -12.64 -26.47
CA GLY A 534 -5.82 -13.77 -27.24
C GLY A 534 -7.08 -14.36 -26.61
N CYS A 535 -7.11 -14.44 -25.28
CA CYS A 535 -8.28 -14.88 -24.54
C CYS A 535 -9.47 -13.94 -24.71
N ALA A 536 -9.28 -12.63 -24.61
CA ALA A 536 -10.35 -11.66 -24.81
C ALA A 536 -10.90 -11.71 -26.25
N ILE A 537 -10.02 -11.85 -27.25
CA ILE A 537 -10.40 -12.01 -28.65
C ILE A 537 -11.21 -13.30 -28.86
N GLY A 538 -10.71 -14.44 -28.36
CA GLY A 538 -11.42 -15.71 -28.47
C GLY A 538 -12.77 -15.69 -27.75
N TYR A 539 -12.81 -15.12 -26.54
CA TYR A 539 -14.03 -14.98 -25.75
C TYR A 539 -15.12 -14.16 -26.47
N TYR A 540 -14.70 -13.13 -27.21
CA TYR A 540 -15.57 -12.36 -28.07
C TYR A 540 -16.01 -13.15 -29.32
N GLN A 541 -15.05 -13.78 -30.02
CA GLN A 541 -15.31 -14.53 -31.25
C GLN A 541 -16.25 -15.73 -31.04
N ASP A 542 -16.11 -16.41 -29.91
CA ASP A 542 -16.93 -17.57 -29.55
C ASP A 542 -18.33 -17.17 -29.04
N GLY A 543 -18.58 -15.87 -28.86
CA GLY A 543 -19.87 -15.33 -28.41
C GLY A 543 -20.10 -15.39 -26.89
N TYR A 544 -19.10 -15.80 -26.12
CA TYR A 544 -19.23 -16.01 -24.67
C TYR A 544 -19.51 -14.72 -23.89
N ILE A 545 -19.02 -13.58 -24.37
CA ILE A 545 -19.27 -12.26 -23.76
C ILE A 545 -20.76 -11.92 -23.63
N TRP A 546 -21.61 -12.52 -24.47
CA TRP A 546 -23.06 -12.31 -24.47
C TRP A 546 -23.81 -13.26 -23.54
N ARG A 547 -23.17 -14.37 -23.14
CA ARG A 547 -23.78 -15.47 -22.37
C ARG A 547 -23.26 -15.54 -20.93
N SER A 548 -22.16 -14.86 -20.66
CA SER A 548 -21.42 -14.91 -19.42
C SER A 548 -22.20 -14.51 -18.17
N SER A 549 -21.72 -15.03 -17.04
CA SER A 549 -22.06 -14.54 -15.73
C SER A 549 -20.99 -13.56 -15.24
N LEU A 550 -21.41 -12.53 -14.50
CA LEU A 550 -20.48 -11.58 -13.89
C LEU A 550 -19.44 -12.28 -12.99
N LEU A 551 -19.86 -13.35 -12.30
CA LEU A 551 -18.97 -14.15 -11.44
C LEU A 551 -17.84 -14.79 -12.24
N PHE A 552 -18.15 -15.32 -13.44
CA PHE A 552 -17.13 -15.86 -14.35
C PHE A 552 -16.15 -14.76 -14.76
N GLU A 553 -16.64 -13.62 -15.21
CA GLU A 553 -15.80 -12.53 -15.72
C GLU A 553 -14.85 -11.98 -14.66
N LEU A 554 -15.33 -11.77 -13.43
CA LEU A 554 -14.49 -11.32 -12.32
C LEU A 554 -13.47 -12.38 -11.90
N SER A 555 -13.88 -13.66 -11.82
CA SER A 555 -12.98 -14.76 -11.49
C SER A 555 -11.86 -14.90 -12.53
N PHE A 556 -12.21 -14.70 -13.80
CA PHE A 556 -11.27 -14.82 -14.90
C PHE A 556 -10.30 -13.63 -14.99
N LEU A 557 -10.76 -12.39 -14.74
CA LEU A 557 -9.88 -11.23 -14.60
C LEU A 557 -8.89 -11.39 -13.44
N LEU A 558 -9.34 -11.94 -12.31
CA LEU A 558 -8.48 -12.27 -11.18
C LEU A 558 -7.41 -13.30 -11.57
N ALA A 559 -7.79 -14.33 -12.34
CA ALA A 559 -6.86 -15.34 -12.84
C ALA A 559 -5.76 -14.72 -13.73
N ILE A 560 -6.11 -13.78 -14.62
CA ILE A 560 -5.14 -13.04 -15.46
C ILE A 560 -4.17 -12.24 -14.58
N ALA A 561 -4.67 -11.54 -13.55
CA ALA A 561 -3.83 -10.76 -12.65
C ALA A 561 -2.85 -11.64 -11.86
N VAL A 562 -3.31 -12.77 -11.33
CA VAL A 562 -2.46 -13.76 -10.63
C VAL A 562 -1.43 -14.34 -11.59
N ALA A 563 -1.81 -14.67 -12.82
CA ALA A 563 -0.89 -15.20 -13.83
C ALA A 563 0.22 -14.20 -14.20
N ALA A 564 -0.10 -12.91 -14.32
CA ALA A 564 0.88 -11.86 -14.61
C ALA A 564 1.87 -11.69 -13.45
N LEU A 565 1.39 -11.73 -12.20
CA LEU A 565 2.25 -11.68 -11.01
C LEU A 565 3.18 -12.90 -10.92
N ALA A 566 2.66 -14.09 -11.21
CA ALA A 566 3.43 -15.33 -11.21
C ALA A 566 4.54 -15.31 -12.29
N SER A 567 4.19 -14.92 -13.52
CA SER A 567 5.14 -14.92 -14.64
C SER A 567 6.28 -13.91 -14.42
N ALA A 568 6.01 -12.77 -13.76
CA ALA A 568 7.02 -11.77 -13.44
C ALA A 568 8.20 -12.36 -12.61
N ARG A 569 8.00 -13.46 -11.88
CA ARG A 569 9.05 -14.08 -11.05
C ARG A 569 9.77 -15.26 -11.70
N MET A 570 9.22 -15.80 -12.76
CA MET A 570 9.80 -16.97 -13.42
C MET A 570 10.92 -16.57 -14.37
N LYS A 571 11.96 -17.40 -14.53
CA LYS A 571 12.88 -17.26 -15.65
C LYS A 571 12.08 -17.34 -16.95
N THR A 572 12.37 -16.48 -17.93
CA THR A 572 11.60 -16.39 -19.19
C THR A 572 11.47 -17.73 -19.89
N ILE A 573 12.51 -18.58 -19.85
CA ILE A 573 12.43 -19.93 -20.41
C ILE A 573 11.34 -20.79 -19.75
N HIS A 574 11.17 -20.72 -18.43
CA HIS A 574 10.15 -21.50 -17.73
C HIS A 574 8.75 -20.97 -18.06
N THR A 575 8.59 -19.64 -18.20
CA THR A 575 7.34 -19.03 -18.66
C THR A 575 6.99 -19.50 -20.07
N ILE A 576 7.92 -19.38 -21.02
CA ILE A 576 7.70 -19.81 -22.42
C ILE A 576 7.34 -21.31 -22.49
N MET A 577 8.07 -22.13 -21.75
CA MET A 577 7.83 -23.58 -21.73
C MET A 577 6.48 -23.95 -21.12
N LEU A 578 6.10 -23.31 -20.02
CA LEU A 578 4.78 -23.49 -19.42
C LEU A 578 3.67 -23.10 -20.40
N LEU A 579 3.80 -21.95 -21.08
CA LEU A 579 2.83 -21.48 -22.07
C LEU A 579 2.70 -22.46 -23.24
N ALA A 580 3.84 -22.88 -23.82
CA ALA A 580 3.87 -23.76 -24.98
C ALA A 580 3.31 -25.16 -24.67
N ILE A 581 3.74 -25.77 -23.56
CA ILE A 581 3.29 -27.11 -23.16
C ILE A 581 1.83 -27.09 -22.74
N SER A 582 1.39 -26.07 -21.98
CA SER A 582 -0.03 -25.97 -21.60
C SER A 582 -0.92 -25.85 -22.84
N SER A 583 -0.46 -25.12 -23.87
CA SER A 583 -1.19 -25.03 -25.15
C SER A 583 -1.28 -26.38 -25.85
N LEU A 584 -0.17 -27.14 -25.91
CA LEU A 584 -0.13 -28.45 -26.54
C LEU A 584 -1.01 -29.47 -25.82
N VAL A 585 -0.89 -29.55 -24.49
CA VAL A 585 -1.67 -30.49 -23.67
C VAL A 585 -3.15 -30.13 -23.75
N CYS A 586 -3.51 -28.84 -23.66
CA CYS A 586 -4.88 -28.36 -23.87
C CYS A 586 -5.42 -28.85 -25.22
N TYR A 587 -4.70 -28.59 -26.32
CA TYR A 587 -5.17 -28.99 -27.64
C TYR A 587 -5.41 -30.50 -27.74
N VAL A 588 -4.50 -31.34 -27.23
CA VAL A 588 -4.66 -32.80 -27.25
C VAL A 588 -5.85 -33.25 -26.39
N VAL A 589 -5.95 -32.75 -25.16
CA VAL A 589 -7.01 -33.12 -24.21
C VAL A 589 -8.38 -32.71 -24.73
N GLU A 590 -8.52 -31.44 -25.11
CA GLU A 590 -9.78 -30.88 -25.56
C GLU A 590 -10.22 -31.50 -26.89
N SER A 591 -9.32 -31.61 -27.87
CA SER A 591 -9.67 -32.24 -29.15
C SER A 591 -10.08 -33.70 -29.01
N THR A 592 -9.42 -34.48 -28.14
CA THR A 592 -9.75 -35.89 -27.92
C THR A 592 -11.11 -36.03 -27.24
N ASN A 593 -11.40 -35.23 -26.20
CA ASN A 593 -12.69 -35.27 -25.51
C ASN A 593 -13.85 -34.78 -26.38
N ILE A 594 -13.62 -33.75 -27.21
CA ILE A 594 -14.61 -33.26 -28.19
C ILE A 594 -14.90 -34.33 -29.25
N GLN A 595 -13.87 -34.94 -29.84
CA GLN A 595 -14.04 -36.00 -30.85
C GLN A 595 -14.72 -37.25 -30.28
N ALA A 596 -14.46 -37.56 -29.02
CA ALA A 596 -15.13 -38.64 -28.29
C ALA A 596 -16.57 -38.31 -27.88
N GLY A 597 -17.02 -37.07 -28.06
CA GLY A 597 -18.34 -36.62 -27.64
C GLY A 597 -18.53 -36.59 -26.13
N LEU A 598 -17.45 -36.41 -25.35
CA LEU A 598 -17.51 -36.28 -23.89
C LEU A 598 -17.70 -34.82 -23.45
N LEU A 599 -17.19 -33.89 -24.27
CA LEU A 599 -17.26 -32.45 -24.03
C LEU A 599 -17.77 -31.74 -25.29
N LYS A 600 -18.67 -30.79 -25.11
CA LYS A 600 -19.18 -29.95 -26.19
C LYS A 600 -19.12 -28.49 -25.79
N TYR A 601 -18.31 -27.71 -26.51
CA TYR A 601 -18.31 -26.26 -26.41
C TYR A 601 -19.52 -25.66 -27.14
N ILE A 602 -20.11 -24.62 -26.56
CA ILE A 602 -21.27 -23.93 -27.12
C ILE A 602 -20.80 -22.63 -27.77
N GLN A 603 -20.27 -22.75 -28.99
CA GLN A 603 -19.73 -21.63 -29.75
C GLN A 603 -20.78 -21.05 -30.71
N ASP A 604 -20.68 -19.76 -30.99
CA ASP A 604 -21.47 -19.12 -32.04
C ASP A 604 -21.18 -19.77 -33.41
N GLY A 605 -22.25 -20.07 -34.16
CA GLY A 605 -22.17 -20.85 -35.40
C GLY A 605 -22.28 -22.37 -35.23
N GLY A 606 -22.48 -22.88 -34.00
CA GLY A 606 -22.81 -24.29 -33.74
C GLY A 606 -21.64 -25.27 -33.87
N ARG A 607 -20.41 -24.76 -34.00
CA ARG A 607 -19.18 -25.57 -33.98
C ARG A 607 -18.84 -25.94 -32.53
N SER A 608 -18.11 -27.03 -32.37
CA SER A 608 -17.51 -27.43 -31.09
C SER A 608 -16.09 -27.88 -31.40
N GLU A 609 -15.17 -26.92 -31.40
CA GLU A 609 -13.76 -27.13 -31.73
C GLU A 609 -12.87 -26.45 -30.69
N VAL A 610 -11.57 -26.77 -30.69
CA VAL A 610 -10.61 -26.07 -29.81
C VAL A 610 -10.36 -24.67 -30.36
N THR A 611 -10.71 -23.64 -29.59
CA THR A 611 -10.60 -22.23 -30.00
C THR A 611 -9.45 -21.50 -29.31
N LEU A 612 -9.20 -20.26 -29.75
CA LEU A 612 -8.22 -19.38 -29.12
C LEU A 612 -8.55 -19.14 -27.64
N PHE A 613 -9.84 -18.99 -27.29
CA PHE A 613 -10.27 -18.85 -25.89
C PHE A 613 -9.91 -20.09 -25.06
N THR A 614 -10.20 -21.28 -25.60
CA THR A 614 -9.94 -22.55 -24.92
C THR A 614 -8.46 -22.69 -24.55
N ILE A 615 -7.58 -22.48 -25.53
CA ILE A 615 -6.13 -22.58 -25.34
C ILE A 615 -5.60 -21.51 -24.38
N SER A 616 -5.92 -20.24 -24.64
CA SER A 616 -5.39 -19.13 -23.85
C SER A 616 -5.94 -19.12 -22.41
N GLY A 617 -7.20 -19.49 -22.20
CA GLY A 617 -7.78 -19.68 -20.88
C GLY A 617 -7.09 -20.80 -20.10
N TRP A 618 -6.85 -21.95 -20.72
CA TRP A 618 -6.09 -23.04 -20.12
C TRP A 618 -4.68 -22.62 -19.68
N ILE A 619 -3.98 -21.84 -20.51
CA ILE A 619 -2.65 -21.31 -20.15
C ILE A 619 -2.75 -20.46 -18.88
N VAL A 620 -3.69 -19.50 -18.82
CA VAL A 620 -3.89 -18.65 -17.65
C VAL A 620 -4.15 -19.51 -16.42
N MET A 621 -5.06 -20.49 -16.53
CA MET A 621 -5.37 -21.40 -15.42
C MET A 621 -4.18 -22.23 -14.97
N MET A 622 -3.35 -22.73 -15.90
CA MET A 622 -2.18 -23.53 -15.54
C MET A 622 -1.11 -22.69 -14.82
N VAL A 623 -0.95 -21.42 -15.18
CA VAL A 623 -0.07 -20.48 -14.46
C VAL A 623 -0.62 -20.21 -13.05
N VAL A 624 -1.94 -20.03 -12.91
CA VAL A 624 -2.58 -19.83 -11.59
C VAL A 624 -2.42 -21.07 -10.70
N ILE A 625 -2.67 -22.27 -11.26
CA ILE A 625 -2.48 -23.54 -10.56
C ILE A 625 -1.04 -23.67 -10.08
N LEU A 626 -0.05 -23.38 -10.93
CA LEU A 626 1.36 -23.41 -10.55
C LEU A 626 1.63 -22.48 -9.35
N GLN A 627 1.19 -21.23 -9.42
CA GLN A 627 1.45 -20.23 -8.39
C GLN A 627 0.76 -20.53 -7.05
N LEU A 628 -0.47 -21.06 -7.09
CA LEU A 628 -1.19 -21.44 -5.87
C LEU A 628 -0.63 -22.75 -5.27
N SER A 629 -0.15 -23.66 -6.11
CA SER A 629 0.55 -24.88 -5.68
C SER A 629 1.86 -24.55 -4.98
N ASP A 630 2.61 -23.58 -5.49
CA ASP A 630 3.82 -23.05 -4.84
C ASP A 630 3.56 -22.51 -3.45
N PHE A 631 2.50 -21.72 -3.32
CA PHE A 631 2.12 -21.14 -2.06
C PHE A 631 1.73 -22.23 -1.05
N LEU A 632 0.87 -23.17 -1.47
CA LEU A 632 0.41 -24.26 -0.61
C LEU A 632 1.57 -25.18 -0.20
N ALA A 633 2.49 -25.49 -1.12
CA ALA A 633 3.66 -26.32 -0.83
C ALA A 633 4.58 -25.65 0.19
N ALA A 634 4.87 -24.36 0.02
CA ALA A 634 5.69 -23.60 0.97
C ALA A 634 5.00 -23.41 2.33
N TRP A 635 3.67 -23.40 2.36
CA TRP A 635 2.90 -23.35 3.60
C TRP A 635 2.94 -24.71 4.34
N LEU A 636 2.74 -25.82 3.61
CA LEU A 636 2.82 -27.18 4.17
C LEU A 636 4.23 -27.49 4.71
N ASP A 637 5.28 -27.09 3.99
CA ASP A 637 6.68 -27.24 4.43
C ASP A 637 6.95 -26.46 5.74
N ARG A 638 6.46 -25.22 5.85
CA ARG A 638 6.57 -24.42 7.09
C ARG A 638 5.89 -25.08 8.29
N LEU A 639 4.79 -25.80 8.08
CA LEU A 639 4.10 -26.53 9.13
C LEU A 639 4.80 -27.85 9.52
N GLN A 640 5.81 -28.28 8.75
CA GLN A 640 6.58 -29.51 8.97
C GLN A 640 5.70 -30.77 9.06
N ILE A 641 4.51 -30.77 8.44
CA ILE A 641 3.50 -31.84 8.55
C ILE A 641 4.02 -33.16 7.96
N PHE A 642 4.80 -33.10 6.89
CA PHE A 642 5.20 -34.26 6.09
C PHE A 642 6.67 -34.65 6.23
N LYS A 643 7.39 -34.06 7.20
CA LYS A 643 8.85 -34.19 7.37
C LYS A 643 9.34 -35.64 7.42
N ASP A 644 8.55 -36.54 8.01
CA ASP A 644 8.90 -37.97 8.18
C ASP A 644 8.20 -38.90 7.17
N MET A 645 7.53 -38.35 6.14
CA MET A 645 6.69 -39.10 5.19
C MET A 645 7.28 -39.20 3.78
N ASP A 646 8.60 -39.15 3.65
CA ASP A 646 9.30 -39.20 2.36
C ASP A 646 9.01 -40.43 1.50
N SER A 647 8.68 -41.57 2.12
CA SER A 647 8.28 -42.79 1.39
C SER A 647 6.90 -42.69 0.74
N TRP A 648 6.10 -41.67 1.07
CA TRP A 648 4.72 -41.48 0.62
C TRP A 648 4.60 -40.45 -0.51
N ARG A 649 5.70 -40.03 -1.14
CA ARG A 649 5.71 -39.02 -2.23
C ARG A 649 4.76 -39.33 -3.39
N LEU A 650 4.45 -40.61 -3.65
CA LEU A 650 3.51 -41.04 -4.69
C LEU A 650 2.05 -41.13 -4.22
N LEU A 651 1.75 -40.95 -2.93
CA LEU A 651 0.40 -41.02 -2.39
C LEU A 651 -0.56 -40.04 -3.10
N PRO A 652 -0.21 -38.75 -3.33
CA PRO A 652 -1.12 -37.84 -4.04
C PRO A 652 -1.43 -38.28 -5.46
N PHE A 653 -0.45 -38.85 -6.18
CA PHE A 653 -0.64 -39.41 -7.51
C PHE A 653 -1.61 -40.61 -7.47
N LEU A 654 -1.37 -41.57 -6.57
CA LEU A 654 -2.20 -42.76 -6.44
C LEU A 654 -3.64 -42.39 -6.10
N VAL A 655 -3.84 -41.48 -5.15
CA VAL A 655 -5.17 -40.98 -4.77
C VAL A 655 -5.86 -40.32 -5.97
N ALA A 656 -5.16 -39.44 -6.70
CA ALA A 656 -5.73 -38.76 -7.86
C ALA A 656 -6.16 -39.75 -8.96
N VAL A 657 -5.32 -40.72 -9.31
CA VAL A 657 -5.63 -41.72 -10.36
C VAL A 657 -6.73 -42.68 -9.92
N VAL A 658 -6.72 -43.14 -8.67
CA VAL A 658 -7.77 -44.03 -8.15
C VAL A 658 -9.12 -43.31 -8.12
N LEU A 659 -9.18 -42.07 -7.61
CA LEU A 659 -10.41 -41.28 -7.63
C LEU A 659 -10.86 -40.99 -9.05
N PHE A 660 -9.95 -40.66 -9.96
CA PHE A 660 -10.26 -40.43 -11.37
C PHE A 660 -10.94 -41.65 -12.01
N ILE A 661 -10.37 -42.85 -11.84
CA ILE A 661 -10.95 -44.10 -12.39
C ILE A 661 -12.29 -44.42 -11.69
N LEU A 662 -12.35 -44.25 -10.37
CA LEU A 662 -13.56 -44.55 -9.59
C LEU A 662 -14.73 -43.66 -10.02
N PHE A 663 -14.52 -42.35 -10.15
CA PHE A 663 -15.56 -41.42 -10.59
C PHE A 663 -15.87 -41.57 -12.08
N ALA A 664 -14.87 -41.84 -12.94
CA ALA A 664 -15.12 -42.19 -14.34
C ALA A 664 -16.02 -43.43 -14.48
N SER A 665 -15.85 -44.42 -13.59
CA SER A 665 -16.70 -45.61 -13.54
C SER A 665 -18.09 -45.29 -12.98
N TRP A 666 -18.15 -44.54 -11.88
CA TRP A 666 -19.39 -44.28 -11.17
C TRP A 666 -20.33 -43.37 -11.99
N GLU A 667 -19.78 -42.33 -12.62
CA GLU A 667 -20.52 -41.40 -13.49
C GLU A 667 -20.75 -41.98 -14.91
N GLY A 668 -20.29 -43.21 -15.17
CA GLY A 668 -20.59 -43.93 -16.42
C GLY A 668 -19.76 -43.51 -17.64
N TYR A 669 -18.73 -42.70 -17.46
CA TYR A 669 -17.82 -42.27 -18.54
C TYR A 669 -16.95 -43.42 -19.08
N LEU A 670 -16.56 -44.39 -18.23
CA LEU A 670 -15.85 -45.60 -18.68
C LEU A 670 -16.64 -46.46 -19.67
N ALA A 671 -17.97 -46.34 -19.70
CA ALA A 671 -18.81 -47.08 -20.64
C ALA A 671 -18.75 -46.52 -22.07
N VAL A 672 -18.19 -45.31 -22.26
CA VAL A 672 -17.93 -44.73 -23.56
C VAL A 672 -16.67 -45.39 -24.13
N ASP A 673 -16.87 -46.36 -25.03
CA ASP A 673 -15.80 -47.16 -25.63
C ASP A 673 -14.98 -46.34 -26.64
N ASN A 674 -14.09 -45.49 -26.11
CA ASN A 674 -13.15 -44.70 -26.89
C ASN A 674 -11.72 -44.90 -26.36
N ILE A 675 -11.01 -45.83 -26.99
CA ILE A 675 -9.63 -46.20 -26.63
C ILE A 675 -8.66 -45.01 -26.66
N HIS A 676 -8.93 -43.98 -27.46
CA HIS A 676 -8.07 -42.81 -27.56
C HIS A 676 -8.13 -41.92 -26.31
N VAL A 677 -9.31 -41.77 -25.69
CA VAL A 677 -9.48 -41.01 -24.44
C VAL A 677 -8.69 -41.68 -23.31
N TRP A 678 -8.88 -42.99 -23.14
CA TRP A 678 -8.21 -43.73 -22.07
C TRP A 678 -6.71 -43.88 -22.31
N GLY A 679 -6.29 -44.06 -23.58
CA GLY A 679 -4.88 -44.05 -23.96
C GLY A 679 -4.19 -42.72 -23.65
N MET A 680 -4.86 -41.60 -23.93
CA MET A 680 -4.37 -40.25 -23.59
C MET A 680 -4.20 -40.10 -22.08
N TYR A 681 -5.22 -40.37 -21.27
CA TYR A 681 -5.13 -40.22 -19.81
C TYR A 681 -4.13 -41.21 -19.19
N ALA A 682 -3.94 -42.40 -19.76
CA ALA A 682 -2.90 -43.34 -19.34
C ALA A 682 -1.49 -42.79 -19.60
N ILE A 683 -1.24 -42.18 -20.76
CA ILE A 683 0.03 -41.50 -21.07
C ILE A 683 0.27 -40.34 -20.11
N MET A 684 -0.75 -39.53 -19.85
CA MET A 684 -0.69 -38.42 -18.91
C MET A 684 -0.37 -38.88 -17.48
N ALA A 685 -1.01 -39.97 -17.03
CA ALA A 685 -0.71 -40.59 -15.74
C ALA A 685 0.73 -41.13 -15.69
N ALA A 686 1.25 -41.72 -16.77
CA ALA A 686 2.63 -42.19 -16.83
C ALA A 686 3.64 -41.02 -16.74
N LEU A 687 3.38 -39.90 -17.43
CA LEU A 687 4.17 -38.67 -17.31
C LEU A 687 4.12 -38.11 -15.88
N GLY A 688 2.93 -38.09 -15.28
CA GLY A 688 2.72 -37.67 -13.90
C GLY A 688 3.47 -38.53 -12.88
N LEU A 689 3.43 -39.85 -13.04
CA LEU A 689 4.15 -40.80 -12.19
C LEU A 689 5.66 -40.57 -12.24
N PHE A 690 6.21 -40.42 -13.46
CA PHE A 690 7.62 -40.12 -13.65
C PHE A 690 8.04 -38.83 -12.95
N TYR A 691 7.21 -37.79 -13.08
CA TYR A 691 7.43 -36.49 -12.46
C TYR A 691 7.35 -36.54 -10.93
N PHE A 692 6.29 -37.13 -10.38
CA PHE A 692 6.02 -37.16 -8.93
C PHE A 692 7.05 -37.98 -8.15
N TRP A 693 7.61 -39.03 -8.77
CA TRP A 693 8.72 -39.78 -8.16
C TRP A 693 9.91 -38.85 -7.83
N LYS A 694 10.15 -37.83 -8.65
CA LYS A 694 11.30 -36.93 -8.50
C LYS A 694 11.04 -35.73 -7.58
N HIS A 695 9.83 -35.57 -7.06
CA HIS A 695 9.41 -34.38 -6.33
C HIS A 695 8.97 -34.68 -4.90
N PRO A 696 9.04 -33.69 -3.99
CA PRO A 696 8.65 -33.86 -2.59
C PRO A 696 7.13 -34.01 -2.43
N LEU A 697 6.72 -34.59 -1.30
CA LEU A 697 5.32 -34.92 -1.02
C LEU A 697 4.45 -33.65 -0.94
N GLU A 698 4.99 -32.59 -0.34
CA GLU A 698 4.37 -31.27 -0.18
C GLU A 698 3.99 -30.68 -1.53
N TRP A 699 4.90 -30.75 -2.51
CA TRP A 699 4.67 -30.28 -3.87
C TRP A 699 3.61 -31.12 -4.58
N ASN A 700 3.77 -32.44 -4.55
CA ASN A 700 2.86 -33.37 -5.22
C ASN A 700 1.42 -33.25 -4.69
N ALA A 701 1.27 -33.13 -3.36
CA ALA A 701 -0.03 -32.92 -2.71
C ALA A 701 -0.64 -31.57 -3.08
N SER A 702 0.17 -30.51 -3.08
CA SER A 702 -0.28 -29.16 -3.42
C SER A 702 -0.75 -29.07 -4.87
N LEU A 703 0.02 -29.64 -5.80
CA LEU A 703 -0.34 -29.63 -7.22
C LEU A 703 -1.67 -30.33 -7.47
N VAL A 704 -1.86 -31.54 -6.91
CA VAL A 704 -3.13 -32.27 -7.06
C VAL A 704 -4.30 -31.49 -6.45
N ALA A 705 -4.16 -31.02 -5.21
CA ALA A 705 -5.25 -30.35 -4.50
C ALA A 705 -5.67 -29.04 -5.19
N VAL A 706 -4.70 -28.22 -5.59
CA VAL A 706 -4.95 -26.94 -6.27
C VAL A 706 -5.52 -27.16 -7.66
N SER A 707 -4.99 -28.12 -8.44
CA SER A 707 -5.52 -28.43 -9.77
C SER A 707 -6.99 -28.82 -9.74
N VAL A 708 -7.39 -29.72 -8.83
CA VAL A 708 -8.79 -30.14 -8.70
C VAL A 708 -9.68 -29.00 -8.23
N ALA A 709 -9.24 -28.23 -7.23
CA ALA A 709 -10.04 -27.13 -6.67
C ALA A 709 -10.24 -25.99 -7.68
N VAL A 710 -9.15 -25.51 -8.29
CA VAL A 710 -9.15 -24.38 -9.22
C VAL A 710 -9.75 -24.78 -10.57
N GLY A 711 -9.38 -25.95 -11.08
CA GLY A 711 -9.94 -26.52 -12.30
C GLY A 711 -11.44 -26.79 -12.17
N GLY A 712 -11.84 -27.53 -11.13
CA GLY A 712 -13.25 -27.83 -10.86
C GLY A 712 -14.11 -26.58 -10.64
N TYR A 713 -13.56 -25.53 -10.00
CA TYR A 713 -14.25 -24.25 -9.88
C TYR A 713 -14.51 -23.60 -11.25
N MET A 714 -13.52 -23.59 -12.15
CA MET A 714 -13.70 -23.03 -13.50
C MET A 714 -14.63 -23.87 -14.37
N GLU A 715 -14.56 -25.20 -14.27
CA GLU A 715 -15.51 -26.10 -14.91
C GLU A 715 -16.96 -25.79 -14.50
N LEU A 716 -17.18 -25.62 -13.19
CA LEU A 716 -18.50 -25.27 -12.65
C LEU A 716 -19.00 -23.92 -13.17
N LEU A 717 -18.13 -22.90 -13.20
CA LEU A 717 -18.51 -21.57 -13.66
C LEU A 717 -18.77 -21.54 -15.17
N GLY A 718 -17.97 -22.23 -15.97
CA GLY A 718 -18.14 -22.30 -17.41
C GLY A 718 -19.40 -23.06 -17.82
N TRP A 719 -19.69 -24.19 -17.15
CA TRP A 719 -20.96 -24.89 -17.31
C TRP A 719 -22.16 -24.00 -16.93
N ARG A 720 -22.10 -23.33 -15.77
CA ARG A 720 -23.16 -22.43 -15.31
C ARG A 720 -23.38 -21.23 -16.24
N ALA A 721 -22.32 -20.77 -16.90
CA ALA A 721 -22.38 -19.73 -17.92
C ALA A 721 -22.83 -20.25 -19.30
N GLY A 722 -22.98 -21.57 -19.46
CA GLY A 722 -23.39 -22.21 -20.71
C GLY A 722 -22.31 -22.17 -21.78
N PHE A 723 -21.03 -22.21 -21.40
CA PHE A 723 -19.91 -22.22 -22.35
C PHE A 723 -19.61 -23.62 -22.87
N TRP A 724 -19.82 -24.64 -22.05
CA TRP A 724 -19.68 -26.04 -22.43
C TRP A 724 -20.65 -26.92 -21.66
N ASN A 725 -20.91 -28.11 -22.21
CA ASN A 725 -21.70 -29.16 -21.59
C ASN A 725 -20.96 -30.49 -21.69
N TYR A 726 -21.21 -31.36 -20.72
CA TYR A 726 -20.70 -32.73 -20.71
C TYR A 726 -21.74 -33.70 -21.24
N THR A 727 -21.31 -34.61 -22.09
CA THR A 727 -22.16 -35.61 -22.73
C THR A 727 -21.63 -37.02 -22.45
N PRO A 728 -22.47 -38.05 -22.43
CA PRO A 728 -23.91 -38.07 -22.77
C PRO A 728 -24.86 -37.70 -21.62
N TYR A 729 -24.38 -37.54 -20.39
CA TYR A 729 -25.24 -37.48 -19.20
C TYR A 729 -25.74 -36.09 -18.79
N HIS A 730 -25.28 -35.02 -19.45
CA HIS A 730 -25.72 -33.63 -19.20
C HIS A 730 -25.65 -33.20 -17.72
N GLU A 731 -24.64 -33.71 -17.00
CA GLU A 731 -24.42 -33.44 -15.58
C GLU A 731 -23.96 -32.00 -15.33
N THR A 732 -24.20 -31.50 -14.12
CA THR A 732 -23.89 -30.11 -13.73
C THR A 732 -22.38 -29.85 -13.57
N LEU A 733 -21.66 -30.85 -13.06
CA LEU A 733 -20.20 -30.88 -12.96
C LEU A 733 -19.81 -32.34 -12.69
N PRO A 734 -19.39 -33.11 -13.70
CA PRO A 734 -18.83 -34.43 -13.48
C PRO A 734 -17.57 -34.30 -12.61
N VAL A 735 -17.54 -35.01 -11.48
CA VAL A 735 -16.36 -35.05 -10.62
C VAL A 735 -15.19 -35.65 -11.40
N PHE A 736 -15.47 -36.55 -12.35
CA PHE A 736 -14.51 -37.02 -13.34
C PHE A 736 -13.77 -35.88 -14.03
N PHE A 737 -14.48 -34.90 -14.61
CA PHE A 737 -13.85 -33.78 -15.32
C PHE A 737 -13.07 -32.85 -14.38
N ALA A 738 -13.57 -32.61 -13.16
CA ALA A 738 -12.79 -31.87 -12.15
C ALA A 738 -11.47 -32.59 -11.80
N LEU A 739 -11.48 -33.92 -11.71
CA LEU A 739 -10.28 -34.73 -11.45
C LEU A 739 -9.32 -34.77 -12.65
N THR A 740 -9.80 -34.61 -13.89
CA THR A 740 -8.91 -34.51 -15.06
C THR A 740 -7.88 -33.39 -14.93
N TRP A 741 -8.22 -32.29 -14.25
CA TRP A 741 -7.28 -31.17 -14.05
C TRP A 741 -6.02 -31.58 -13.28
N ALA A 742 -6.11 -32.54 -12.36
CA ALA A 742 -4.91 -33.10 -11.74
C ALA A 742 -4.03 -33.81 -12.78
N LEU A 743 -4.62 -34.66 -13.64
CA LEU A 743 -3.88 -35.34 -14.72
C LEU A 743 -3.32 -34.35 -15.75
N ASN A 744 -4.08 -33.32 -16.10
CA ASN A 744 -3.69 -32.25 -17.02
C ASN A 744 -2.46 -31.51 -16.49
N SER A 745 -2.50 -31.07 -15.23
CA SER A 745 -1.37 -30.41 -14.59
C SER A 745 -0.18 -31.34 -14.46
N MET A 746 -0.37 -32.60 -14.06
CA MET A 746 0.70 -33.60 -14.00
C MET A 746 1.37 -33.83 -15.35
N ALA A 747 0.59 -33.90 -16.43
CA ALA A 747 1.11 -34.05 -17.79
C ALA A 747 1.91 -32.83 -18.25
N VAL A 748 1.41 -31.61 -17.98
CA VAL A 748 2.14 -30.37 -18.28
C VAL A 748 3.50 -30.34 -17.57
N HIS A 749 3.51 -30.66 -16.28
CA HIS A 749 4.75 -30.66 -15.49
C HIS A 749 5.68 -31.79 -15.90
N GLY A 750 5.16 -32.99 -16.14
CA GLY A 750 5.93 -34.14 -16.60
C GLY A 750 6.55 -33.91 -17.98
N LEU A 751 5.82 -33.33 -18.93
CA LEU A 751 6.36 -33.03 -20.25
C LEU A 751 7.40 -31.91 -20.19
N ALA A 752 7.20 -30.88 -19.36
CA ALA A 752 8.20 -29.83 -19.13
C ALA A 752 9.49 -30.41 -18.57
N TYR A 753 9.35 -31.33 -17.61
CA TYR A 753 10.46 -32.01 -16.98
C TYR A 753 11.24 -32.89 -17.97
N VAL A 754 10.56 -33.60 -18.88
CA VAL A 754 11.20 -34.34 -19.99
C VAL A 754 12.02 -33.41 -20.89
N LEU A 755 11.53 -32.19 -21.12
CA LEU A 755 12.23 -31.14 -21.87
C LEU A 755 13.27 -30.38 -21.02
N ARG A 756 13.66 -30.93 -19.86
CA ARG A 756 14.66 -30.40 -18.93
C ARG A 756 14.30 -29.06 -18.29
N VAL A 757 13.01 -28.75 -18.22
CA VAL A 757 12.49 -27.58 -17.52
C VAL A 757 11.66 -28.05 -16.33
N ASP A 758 12.24 -27.90 -15.14
CA ASP A 758 11.60 -28.33 -13.92
C ASP A 758 10.66 -27.23 -13.42
N LEU A 759 9.35 -27.49 -13.52
CA LEU A 759 8.33 -26.58 -13.02
C LEU A 759 8.00 -26.78 -11.53
N GLY A 760 8.52 -27.81 -10.86
CA GLY A 760 8.30 -28.03 -9.42
C GLY A 760 9.43 -27.51 -8.56
N ASP A 761 10.63 -27.41 -9.11
CA ASP A 761 11.77 -26.81 -8.45
C ASP A 761 11.64 -25.27 -8.42
N ARG A 762 11.16 -24.77 -7.28
CA ARG A 762 10.96 -23.34 -7.02
C ARG A 762 12.26 -22.55 -7.18
N GLU A 763 13.39 -23.08 -6.71
CA GLU A 763 14.69 -22.39 -6.77
C GLU A 763 15.21 -22.27 -8.20
N ARG A 764 15.01 -23.32 -9.02
CA ARG A 764 15.40 -23.29 -10.44
C ARG A 764 14.49 -22.40 -11.28
N ARG A 765 13.19 -22.35 -10.97
CA ARG A 765 12.22 -21.51 -11.69
C ARG A 765 12.41 -20.03 -11.42
N HIS A 766 12.72 -19.65 -10.20
CA HIS A 766 12.89 -18.26 -9.80
C HIS A 766 14.36 -17.83 -9.88
N LEU A 767 14.58 -16.53 -9.89
CA LEU A 767 15.89 -15.97 -9.55
C LEU A 767 15.80 -15.64 -8.06
N LEU A 768 16.19 -16.59 -7.22
CA LEU A 768 16.46 -16.27 -5.82
C LEU A 768 17.73 -15.40 -5.80
N PRO A 769 17.83 -14.40 -4.91
CA PRO A 769 19.12 -13.74 -4.68
C PRO A 769 20.17 -14.81 -4.40
N GLU A 770 21.38 -14.64 -4.93
CA GLU A 770 22.52 -15.43 -4.46
C GLU A 770 22.59 -15.29 -2.94
N ILE A 771 22.24 -16.35 -2.21
CA ILE A 771 22.57 -16.47 -0.81
C ILE A 771 24.09 -16.56 -0.79
N GLN A 772 24.74 -15.42 -0.52
CA GLN A 772 26.17 -15.29 -0.40
C GLN A 772 26.63 -15.93 0.92
N GLU A 773 26.39 -17.23 1.09
CA GLU A 773 26.92 -18.04 2.20
C GLU A 773 27.39 -19.38 1.64
N LYS A 774 28.65 -19.41 1.18
CA LYS A 774 29.65 -20.50 1.36
C LYS A 774 30.88 -20.46 0.44
N ALA A 775 31.14 -19.40 -0.31
CA ALA A 775 32.37 -19.31 -1.13
C ALA A 775 33.58 -18.64 -0.42
N VAL A 776 33.45 -18.23 0.86
CA VAL A 776 34.55 -17.54 1.60
C VAL A 776 35.30 -18.45 2.59
N ARG A 777 34.94 -19.74 2.71
CA ARG A 777 35.61 -20.68 3.65
C ARG A 777 36.64 -21.62 3.04
N GLU A 778 36.91 -21.59 1.74
CA GLU A 778 37.89 -22.49 1.11
C GLU A 778 39.14 -21.81 0.52
N ALA A 779 39.38 -20.53 0.81
CA ALA A 779 40.60 -19.85 0.37
C ALA A 779 41.36 -19.18 1.53
N VAL A 780 41.71 -19.95 2.55
CA VAL A 780 42.83 -19.62 3.44
C VAL A 780 43.71 -20.86 3.56
N PRO A 781 44.93 -20.88 2.96
CA PRO A 781 45.87 -21.95 3.22
C PRO A 781 46.27 -21.89 4.69
N SER A 782 46.12 -23.01 5.38
CA SER A 782 46.54 -23.20 6.76
C SER A 782 48.04 -22.88 6.92
N GLN A 783 48.36 -21.68 7.41
CA GLN A 783 49.66 -21.44 8.00
C GLN A 783 49.72 -22.16 9.35
N LYS A 784 50.53 -23.21 9.40
CA LYS A 784 50.98 -23.91 10.61
C LYS A 784 51.38 -22.89 11.69
N ARG A 785 50.60 -22.80 12.76
CA ARG A 785 51.13 -22.40 14.07
C ARG A 785 51.59 -23.67 14.78
N SER A 786 52.89 -23.73 15.02
CA SER A 786 53.53 -24.64 15.95
C SER A 786 53.09 -24.30 17.37
N ASP A 787 52.44 -25.25 18.04
CA ASP A 787 52.34 -25.27 19.50
C ASP A 787 53.58 -25.93 20.09
N PRO A 788 54.29 -25.28 21.04
CA PRO A 788 55.13 -25.94 22.00
C PRO A 788 54.41 -25.92 23.36
N HIS A 789 53.82 -27.03 23.79
CA HIS A 789 53.99 -27.59 25.14
C HIS A 789 53.06 -28.76 25.46
N SER A 790 53.66 -29.75 26.13
CA SER A 790 53.12 -30.90 26.89
C SER A 790 52.37 -31.98 26.09
N GLY A 791 52.80 -33.24 26.03
CA GLY A 791 53.64 -34.02 26.94
C GLY A 791 52.75 -34.90 27.83
N GLY A 792 52.68 -36.19 27.52
CA GLY A 792 51.89 -37.21 28.22
C GLY A 792 51.47 -38.32 27.29
#